data_AF-A0A3E0NU62-F1
#
_entry.id   AF-A0A3E0NU62-F1
#
_cell.length_a   1.000
_cell.length_b   1.000
_cell.length_c   1.000
_cell.angle_alpha   90.00
_cell.angle_beta   90.00
_cell.angle_gamma   90.00
#
_symmetry.space_group_name_H-M   'P 1'
#
loop_
_entity.id
_entity.type
_entity.pdbx_description
1 polymer ?
#
loop_
_entity_poly.entity_id
_entity_poly.type
_entity_poly.pdbx_seq_one_letter_code
_entity_poly.pdbx_strand_id
1 'polypeptide(L)'
;MDRLLLDARRLRPRPLARGAAAARGRPQLLRRAVHHARRRKRSAPAHPHRRLRRRALLLPRRRTHRLATLRHLRPDRRRLEHETRWQRPEADHRLRCDVVGSLRASVGRVHPLRLEQARLLELRGLHRRRRGSQGAGPCDHHRRLRRPARADARWWSAGEDLEPAPGRRRPPLHRRMEPPGGPRSARRGAAASGRPLTGSSARLPTETRTMHPRPPRRHRSRPLPMLLGLALLATAVTSTAATNESPTAGDLLRGHVEVLAADAMEGRLTGTEGERKAAEYLSKQLADLGVKPLRQDGYLSPFEFTSGSRDTGSALIARRDGEDRSFVGADVVQALSFSDSGTVSGELVFAGYGIRVPDSADFGYDSYATLDVEDKIVVVLRYFPEDAEGEARATLARYSGPRFKAMTARQLGAKALLMVTGPRSPNAGEVMPMTFDTAIAGSGIVAASVSGALAQELLGADRSLEEVQRGFDDANPHVAGFAIDGVEIELTVRLEREKSSGHNVLGVLPANATGSAVGSAAESVVVGAHFDHLGRGDGGNSLARADETDAVHNGADDNASGTAAVLEIVRALRDQERRRDLVVAFWSGEELGLLGASAFVDRLDDEDAPVGPVTAYVNFDMVGRARDNRLSVQAVGSSDAWPGLLEKANLLVGWDLQLQEDPYLPTDSAAFHRAEIPTLNFFTGAHEDYHRPTDDAHLIDYGELGRVVEIGERVVRGLLGEEERIAFTPVAPKRQQGGDRDSVRAFTGTIPDYATEVSGLLLSGVIAGGPAEEAGLRGGDVIVKFGAQTIANIYDYTYALDAVKIDQPVEVEYVRDGERRSTTLTPRARN
;
A
#
# COMPACT_ATOMS: atom_id res chain seq x y z
N MET A 1 -19.13 -18.52 -49.67
CA MET A 1 -19.28 -18.90 -51.09
C MET A 1 -18.50 -17.88 -51.89
N ASP A 2 -17.31 -18.26 -52.37
CA ASP A 2 -16.36 -17.36 -53.05
C ASP A 2 -16.75 -17.05 -54.51
N ARG A 3 -15.93 -16.20 -55.16
CA ARG A 3 -15.79 -15.93 -56.62
C ARG A 3 -16.75 -14.85 -57.20
N LEU A 4 -16.37 -13.99 -58.16
CA LEU A 4 -15.11 -13.66 -58.89
C LEU A 4 -14.99 -12.10 -58.99
N LEU A 5 -13.86 -11.39 -59.11
CA LEU A 5 -12.60 -11.47 -59.89
C LEU A 5 -12.65 -11.09 -61.39
N LEU A 6 -11.93 -10.00 -61.75
CA LEU A 6 -11.11 -9.72 -62.97
C LEU A 6 -11.18 -8.22 -63.40
N ASP A 7 -10.23 -7.61 -64.12
CA ASP A 7 -8.75 -7.42 -63.99
C ASP A 7 -8.29 -6.47 -65.15
N ALA A 8 -7.42 -5.46 -64.92
CA ALA A 8 -6.75 -4.69 -65.99
C ALA A 8 -5.59 -3.75 -65.53
N ARG A 9 -4.43 -4.33 -65.18
CA ARG A 9 -3.06 -3.96 -65.62
C ARG A 9 -2.63 -2.50 -65.97
N ARG A 10 -1.40 -2.19 -65.47
CA ARG A 10 -0.20 -1.58 -66.14
C ARG A 10 0.17 -0.08 -65.93
N LEU A 11 1.23 0.12 -65.12
CA LEU A 11 2.54 0.78 -65.40
C LEU A 11 3.03 1.76 -64.32
N ARG A 12 4.29 1.56 -63.86
CA ARG A 12 5.16 2.56 -63.21
C ARG A 12 6.14 3.10 -64.27
N PRO A 13 6.77 4.26 -64.02
CA PRO A 13 8.17 4.22 -63.60
C PRO A 13 8.48 5.09 -62.37
N ARG A 14 9.76 5.12 -61.96
CA ARG A 14 10.30 5.69 -60.70
C ARG A 14 11.34 6.81 -61.03
N PRO A 15 12.18 7.31 -60.11
CA PRO A 15 12.27 8.75 -59.75
C PRO A 15 13.55 9.45 -60.24
N LEU A 16 13.74 10.73 -59.89
CA LEU A 16 14.98 11.53 -59.72
C LEU A 16 14.58 12.99 -59.35
N ALA A 17 15.43 13.94 -58.92
CA ALA A 17 16.30 14.01 -57.72
C ALA A 17 16.90 15.44 -57.57
N ARG A 18 17.21 15.87 -56.32
CA ARG A 18 18.17 16.95 -55.92
C ARG A 18 17.88 18.45 -56.20
N GLY A 19 18.39 19.30 -55.30
CA GLY A 19 18.56 20.77 -55.41
C GLY A 19 17.69 21.54 -54.40
N ALA A 20 18.18 22.05 -53.24
CA ALA A 20 19.10 23.20 -53.03
C ALA A 20 18.52 24.55 -53.53
N ALA A 21 18.62 25.70 -52.85
CA ALA A 21 18.98 26.04 -51.45
C ALA A 21 18.56 27.51 -51.18
N ALA A 22 18.49 27.93 -49.90
CA ALA A 22 18.58 29.31 -49.37
C ALA A 22 17.84 30.49 -50.07
N ALA A 23 16.98 31.21 -49.32
CA ALA A 23 17.33 32.54 -48.75
C ALA A 23 16.11 33.40 -48.28
N ARG A 24 16.18 33.83 -47.01
CA ARG A 24 15.86 35.16 -46.44
C ARG A 24 14.78 36.05 -47.09
N GLY A 25 13.74 36.43 -46.31
CA GLY A 25 12.83 37.54 -46.64
C GLY A 25 11.81 37.93 -45.53
N ARG A 26 12.24 38.76 -44.56
CA ARG A 26 11.37 39.58 -43.66
C ARG A 26 11.48 41.06 -44.11
N PRO A 27 10.67 42.03 -43.62
CA PRO A 27 9.21 42.08 -43.48
C PRO A 27 8.63 43.49 -43.92
N GLN A 28 7.40 43.82 -43.46
CA GLN A 28 6.76 45.17 -43.35
C GLN A 28 5.90 45.72 -44.51
N LEU A 29 4.66 46.13 -44.16
CA LEU A 29 4.09 47.51 -44.20
C LEU A 29 2.57 47.42 -43.86
N LEU A 30 2.09 47.77 -42.66
CA LEU A 30 1.88 49.10 -42.08
C LEU A 30 0.84 49.98 -42.82
N ARG A 31 -0.38 50.10 -42.26
CA ARG A 31 -1.17 51.36 -42.31
C ARG A 31 -2.18 51.48 -41.16
N ARG A 32 -2.25 52.70 -40.59
CA ARG A 32 -3.16 53.12 -39.50
C ARG A 32 -4.45 53.73 -40.07
N ALA A 33 -5.52 53.70 -39.27
CA ALA A 33 -6.50 54.81 -39.20
C ALA A 33 -7.16 54.86 -37.81
N VAL A 34 -7.17 56.05 -37.17
CA VAL A 34 -7.82 56.35 -35.88
C VAL A 34 -8.36 57.78 -35.94
N HIS A 35 -9.51 58.03 -35.29
CA HIS A 35 -10.25 59.30 -35.01
C HIS A 35 -11.68 59.29 -35.62
N HIS A 36 -12.77 59.78 -35.01
CA HIS A 36 -13.08 60.29 -33.64
C HIS A 36 -14.64 60.40 -33.51
N ALA A 37 -15.34 60.90 -32.46
CA ALA A 37 -15.02 61.52 -31.16
C ALA A 37 -16.27 61.59 -30.23
N ARG A 38 -16.06 61.77 -28.91
CA ARG A 38 -16.93 62.51 -27.92
C ARG A 38 -18.28 61.84 -27.53
N ARG A 39 -18.86 62.08 -26.32
CA ARG A 39 -18.59 63.04 -25.22
C ARG A 39 -19.08 62.52 -23.85
N ARG A 40 -18.52 63.04 -22.73
CA ARG A 40 -18.93 62.77 -21.32
C ARG A 40 -20.01 63.76 -20.82
N LYS A 41 -20.88 63.36 -19.85
CA LYS A 41 -20.94 63.92 -18.47
C LYS A 41 -22.15 63.46 -17.60
N ARG A 42 -21.82 62.94 -16.40
CA ARG A 42 -22.41 63.12 -15.04
C ARG A 42 -23.86 62.70 -14.68
N SER A 43 -23.98 62.42 -13.37
CA SER A 43 -25.15 62.42 -12.44
C SER A 43 -26.15 61.27 -12.47
N ALA A 44 -26.32 60.63 -11.30
CA ALA A 44 -27.48 59.84 -10.93
C ALA A 44 -28.65 60.75 -10.48
N PRO A 45 -29.90 60.27 -10.60
CA PRO A 45 -30.75 60.11 -9.41
C PRO A 45 -31.58 58.80 -9.41
N ALA A 46 -32.47 58.63 -8.42
CA ALA A 46 -33.06 57.35 -8.02
C ALA A 46 -34.51 57.06 -8.49
N HIS A 47 -34.85 55.76 -8.58
CA HIS A 47 -36.21 55.16 -8.50
C HIS A 47 -37.22 55.55 -9.63
N PRO A 48 -38.45 54.95 -9.75
CA PRO A 48 -39.19 54.01 -8.87
C PRO A 48 -39.95 52.81 -9.54
N HIS A 49 -40.72 52.04 -8.73
CA HIS A 49 -41.91 51.21 -9.09
C HIS A 49 -41.71 49.87 -9.86
N ARG A 50 -42.57 48.82 -9.77
CA ARG A 50 -43.89 48.55 -9.11
C ARG A 50 -44.02 47.00 -8.88
N ARG A 51 -44.32 46.49 -7.67
CA ARG A 51 -45.64 46.08 -7.11
C ARG A 51 -46.17 44.63 -7.39
N LEU A 52 -46.38 43.91 -6.27
CA LEU A 52 -47.53 43.01 -5.89
C LEU A 52 -47.56 41.57 -6.49
N ARG A 53 -48.18 40.54 -5.86
CA ARG A 53 -49.11 40.45 -4.71
C ARG A 53 -49.05 39.10 -3.94
N ARG A 54 -49.70 39.02 -2.76
CA ARG A 54 -49.89 37.81 -1.90
C ARG A 54 -51.23 37.08 -2.16
N ARG A 55 -51.34 35.88 -1.55
CA ARG A 55 -52.52 35.00 -1.25
C ARG A 55 -52.85 33.98 -2.37
N ALA A 56 -52.92 32.65 -2.15
CA ALA A 56 -53.46 31.77 -1.09
C ALA A 56 -54.95 31.41 -1.27
N LEU A 57 -55.29 30.10 -1.28
CA LEU A 57 -56.43 29.45 -0.60
C LEU A 57 -56.68 27.97 -1.02
N LEU A 58 -57.17 27.18 -0.05
CA LEU A 58 -58.13 26.06 -0.12
C LEU A 58 -57.78 24.63 -0.65
N LEU A 59 -57.98 23.68 0.28
CA LEU A 59 -58.38 22.27 0.11
C LEU A 59 -59.65 22.09 -0.77
N PRO A 60 -59.85 20.90 -1.37
CA PRO A 60 -60.90 20.02 -0.81
C PRO A 60 -60.64 18.49 -0.83
N ARG A 61 -60.89 17.87 0.34
CA ARG A 61 -61.64 16.62 0.60
C ARG A 61 -61.64 15.41 -0.39
N ARG A 62 -61.27 14.25 0.19
CA ARG A 62 -61.94 12.91 0.15
C ARG A 62 -62.26 12.25 -1.21
N ARG A 63 -61.78 11.01 -1.37
CA ARG A 63 -62.64 9.80 -1.25
C ARG A 63 -61.86 8.50 -1.03
N THR A 64 -62.51 7.57 -0.33
CA THR A 64 -62.03 6.24 0.07
C THR A 64 -62.67 5.12 -0.76
N HIS A 65 -61.90 4.12 -1.15
CA HIS A 65 -62.30 2.76 -1.55
C HIS A 65 -61.03 1.89 -1.52
N ARG A 66 -61.02 0.59 -1.23
CA ARG A 66 -62.06 -0.36 -0.77
C ARG A 66 -61.29 -1.60 -0.25
N LEU A 67 -61.69 -2.21 0.86
CA LEU A 67 -61.66 -3.66 1.11
C LEU A 67 -62.13 -3.94 2.55
N ALA A 68 -63.15 -4.79 2.69
CA ALA A 68 -63.67 -5.26 3.97
C ALA A 68 -64.49 -6.54 3.77
N THR A 69 -64.09 -7.63 4.44
CA THR A 69 -64.86 -8.84 4.83
C THR A 69 -63.86 -9.86 5.40
N LEU A 70 -64.12 -10.73 6.40
CA LEU A 70 -65.24 -10.87 7.33
C LEU A 70 -64.76 -11.57 8.64
N ARG A 71 -65.26 -11.04 9.76
CA ARG A 71 -65.68 -11.65 11.06
C ARG A 71 -65.44 -13.15 11.35
N HIS A 72 -65.03 -13.42 12.59
CA HIS A 72 -65.71 -14.18 13.69
C HIS A 72 -64.80 -14.04 14.95
N LEU A 73 -65.21 -13.93 16.23
CA LEU A 73 -66.48 -13.78 16.96
C LEU A 73 -66.24 -12.87 18.21
N ARG A 74 -67.32 -12.38 18.85
CA ARG A 74 -67.35 -11.63 20.14
C ARG A 74 -67.89 -12.56 21.27
N PRO A 75 -67.94 -12.21 22.60
CA PRO A 75 -68.05 -10.84 23.16
C PRO A 75 -67.31 -10.46 24.47
N ASP A 76 -67.07 -9.15 24.57
CA ASP A 76 -67.28 -8.20 25.68
C ASP A 76 -66.76 -8.39 27.14
N ARG A 77 -66.08 -7.32 27.58
CA ARG A 77 -65.67 -6.98 28.95
C ARG A 77 -66.85 -6.53 29.85
N ARG A 78 -66.76 -6.84 31.15
CA ARG A 78 -67.11 -6.02 32.34
C ARG A 78 -66.27 -6.58 33.52
N ARG A 79 -65.77 -5.86 34.54
CA ARG A 79 -65.85 -4.46 35.03
C ARG A 79 -64.45 -4.06 35.55
N LEU A 80 -64.22 -2.76 35.73
CA LEU A 80 -63.13 -2.21 36.54
C LEU A 80 -63.76 -1.28 37.60
N GLU A 81 -63.12 -1.19 38.77
CA GLU A 81 -63.20 -0.18 39.85
C GLU A 81 -63.39 -0.80 41.24
N HIS A 82 -62.40 -0.62 42.12
CA HIS A 82 -62.51 0.16 43.38
C HIS A 82 -61.10 0.29 44.04
N GLU A 83 -60.74 1.55 44.33
CA GLU A 83 -60.08 2.09 45.56
C GLU A 83 -58.81 1.41 46.12
N THR A 84 -57.62 2.04 46.05
CA THR A 84 -57.08 3.22 46.79
C THR A 84 -56.71 3.00 48.27
N ARG A 85 -55.39 3.00 48.55
CA ARG A 85 -54.63 3.59 49.70
C ARG A 85 -53.29 2.85 49.85
N TRP A 86 -52.17 3.40 50.29
CA TRP A 86 -51.56 4.73 50.47
C TRP A 86 -50.18 4.44 51.12
N GLN A 87 -49.22 5.37 51.03
CA GLN A 87 -47.90 5.41 51.75
C GLN A 87 -46.68 4.71 51.14
N ARG A 88 -45.66 5.54 50.84
CA ARG A 88 -44.21 5.27 50.93
C ARG A 88 -43.70 5.80 52.29
N PRO A 89 -42.47 5.48 52.73
CA PRO A 89 -41.27 6.22 52.33
C PRO A 89 -40.12 5.29 51.86
N GLU A 90 -39.27 5.71 50.91
CA GLU A 90 -37.85 6.11 51.10
C GLU A 90 -36.99 5.07 51.85
N ALA A 91 -35.73 4.79 51.52
CA ALA A 91 -34.80 5.03 50.42
C ALA A 91 -33.46 4.53 50.98
N ASP A 92 -32.69 3.72 50.24
CA ASP A 92 -31.23 3.95 50.18
C ASP A 92 -30.56 3.17 49.04
N HIS A 93 -29.50 3.74 48.48
CA HIS A 93 -28.64 3.13 47.48
C HIS A 93 -27.27 2.81 48.09
N ARG A 94 -26.84 1.53 48.08
CA ARG A 94 -25.41 1.13 48.14
C ARG A 94 -25.20 -0.38 47.96
N LEU A 95 -24.52 -0.74 46.87
CA LEU A 95 -23.79 -1.99 46.52
C LEU A 95 -23.59 -1.86 44.99
N ARG A 96 -22.42 -1.76 44.37
CA ARG A 96 -21.09 -2.39 44.51
C ARG A 96 -21.09 -3.91 44.27
N CYS A 97 -20.12 -4.32 43.45
CA CYS A 97 -19.69 -5.67 43.07
C CYS A 97 -20.45 -6.40 41.93
N ASP A 98 -19.78 -6.43 40.78
CA ASP A 98 -19.18 -7.62 40.15
C ASP A 98 -20.04 -8.74 39.53
N VAL A 99 -19.77 -8.94 38.23
CA VAL A 99 -19.47 -10.23 37.55
C VAL A 99 -20.56 -11.32 37.49
N VAL A 100 -21.09 -11.47 36.27
CA VAL A 100 -21.59 -12.70 35.60
C VAL A 100 -22.79 -13.43 36.23
N GLY A 101 -23.87 -13.49 35.45
CA GLY A 101 -25.03 -14.36 35.70
C GLY A 101 -25.86 -14.56 34.43
N SER A 102 -25.40 -15.44 33.54
CA SER A 102 -26.14 -15.79 32.32
C SER A 102 -27.35 -16.67 32.64
N LEU A 103 -28.50 -16.36 32.04
CA LEU A 103 -29.71 -17.18 32.11
C LEU A 103 -30.16 -17.52 30.67
N ARG A 104 -29.81 -18.71 30.20
CA ARG A 104 -30.42 -19.29 28.99
C ARG A 104 -31.87 -19.68 29.32
N ALA A 105 -32.82 -19.18 28.53
CA ALA A 105 -34.19 -19.71 28.50
C ALA A 105 -34.44 -20.39 27.14
N SER A 106 -35.08 -21.55 27.17
CA SER A 106 -35.27 -22.43 26.02
C SER A 106 -36.51 -22.09 25.19
N VAL A 107 -36.33 -22.00 23.87
CA VAL A 107 -37.35 -22.12 22.80
C VAL A 107 -38.51 -21.10 22.83
N GLY A 108 -38.48 -20.11 21.93
CA GLY A 108 -39.67 -19.33 21.54
C GLY A 108 -39.39 -17.95 20.96
N ARG A 109 -39.61 -17.79 19.65
CA ARG A 109 -39.60 -16.56 18.82
C ARG A 109 -39.58 -15.22 19.58
N VAL A 110 -38.53 -14.42 19.38
CA VAL A 110 -38.48 -13.01 19.78
C VAL A 110 -38.96 -12.12 18.63
N HIS A 111 -39.97 -11.27 18.88
CA HIS A 111 -40.27 -10.10 18.05
C HIS A 111 -39.63 -8.86 18.69
N PRO A 112 -39.01 -7.94 17.92
CA PRO A 112 -38.42 -6.73 18.47
C PRO A 112 -39.50 -5.74 18.92
N LEU A 113 -39.59 -5.52 20.24
CA LEU A 113 -40.42 -4.47 20.83
C LEU A 113 -39.71 -3.12 20.70
N ARG A 114 -40.09 -2.32 19.70
CA ARG A 114 -39.74 -0.89 19.66
C ARG A 114 -40.38 -0.18 20.85
N LEU A 115 -39.56 0.54 21.62
CA LEU A 115 -40.05 1.46 22.65
C LEU A 115 -39.83 2.90 22.16
N GLU A 116 -40.78 3.39 21.36
CA GLU A 116 -40.93 4.83 21.13
C GLU A 116 -41.60 5.47 22.35
N GLN A 117 -41.02 6.55 22.88
CA GLN A 117 -41.78 7.54 23.64
C GLN A 117 -41.46 8.96 23.15
N ALA A 118 -42.43 9.55 22.47
CA ALA A 118 -42.39 10.94 22.05
C ALA A 118 -43.27 11.82 22.98
N ARG A 119 -42.64 12.88 23.50
CA ARG A 119 -43.16 14.25 23.80
C ARG A 119 -44.55 14.45 24.43
N LEU A 120 -44.63 15.41 25.38
CA LEU A 120 -45.43 16.67 25.27
C LEU A 120 -45.24 17.58 26.51
N LEU A 121 -44.81 18.85 26.28
CA LEU A 121 -45.34 20.17 26.74
C LEU A 121 -45.80 20.39 28.23
N GLU A 122 -45.77 21.59 28.85
CA GLU A 122 -45.63 22.99 28.36
C GLU A 122 -45.25 24.05 29.45
N LEU A 123 -44.58 25.15 29.02
CA LEU A 123 -44.62 26.57 29.47
C LEU A 123 -44.60 27.05 30.95
N ARG A 124 -43.56 27.85 31.30
CA ARG A 124 -43.56 29.27 31.82
C ARG A 124 -42.13 29.63 32.31
N GLY A 125 -41.57 30.84 32.18
CA GLY A 125 -42.05 32.06 31.53
C GLY A 125 -40.95 33.11 31.27
N LEU A 126 -41.31 34.14 30.52
CA LEU A 126 -40.52 35.29 30.03
C LEU A 126 -39.49 35.94 30.99
N HIS A 127 -38.30 36.28 30.46
CA HIS A 127 -37.90 37.70 30.28
C HIS A 127 -36.78 37.94 29.22
N ARG A 128 -37.22 38.55 28.09
CA ARG A 128 -36.63 39.67 27.33
C ARG A 128 -35.09 39.93 27.30
N ARG A 129 -34.57 39.92 26.05
CA ARG A 129 -33.87 41.02 25.30
C ARG A 129 -32.57 41.62 25.90
N ARG A 130 -31.53 42.01 25.13
CA ARG A 130 -31.32 42.20 23.67
C ARG A 130 -29.78 42.29 23.38
N ARG A 131 -29.40 42.19 22.10
CA ARG A 131 -28.22 42.79 21.37
C ARG A 131 -27.17 43.56 22.20
N GLY A 132 -25.86 43.48 21.96
CA GLY A 132 -25.07 42.77 20.92
C GLY A 132 -23.85 43.59 20.44
N SER A 133 -22.93 42.93 19.72
CA SER A 133 -21.87 43.47 18.81
C SER A 133 -20.73 44.38 19.32
N GLN A 134 -19.50 44.06 18.85
CA GLN A 134 -18.24 44.86 18.85
C GLN A 134 -17.58 45.06 20.24
N GLY A 135 -16.25 44.97 20.43
CA GLY A 135 -15.11 44.94 19.52
C GLY A 135 -13.95 45.77 20.12
N ALA A 136 -12.71 45.29 20.00
CA ALA A 136 -11.44 45.93 20.38
C ALA A 136 -11.10 46.12 21.89
N GLY A 137 -9.83 45.88 22.23
CA GLY A 137 -9.20 46.27 23.51
C GLY A 137 -8.76 47.74 23.52
N PRO A 138 -8.12 48.23 24.60
CA PRO A 138 -6.65 48.09 24.68
C PRO A 138 -6.11 47.88 26.12
N CYS A 139 -4.78 48.03 26.27
CA CYS A 139 -3.95 47.50 27.36
C CYS A 139 -3.98 48.25 28.71
N ASP A 140 -3.62 47.48 29.74
CA ASP A 140 -2.58 47.75 30.76
C ASP A 140 -2.87 48.27 32.19
N HIS A 141 -2.00 47.78 33.09
CA HIS A 141 -1.60 48.26 34.42
C HIS A 141 -2.42 47.95 35.71
N HIS A 142 -1.98 46.86 36.36
CA HIS A 142 -1.38 46.84 37.71
C HIS A 142 -2.21 46.67 39.04
N ARG A 143 -2.17 45.41 39.54
CA ARG A 143 -1.40 44.95 40.75
C ARG A 143 -2.14 44.69 42.09
N ARG A 144 -1.72 43.56 42.73
CA ARG A 144 -1.92 43.08 44.13
C ARG A 144 -3.28 42.38 44.41
N LEU A 145 -3.38 41.28 45.18
CA LEU A 145 -2.39 40.43 45.89
C LEU A 145 -3.04 39.09 46.31
N ARG A 146 -2.38 37.93 46.08
CA ARG A 146 -2.12 36.83 47.07
C ARG A 146 -1.51 35.57 46.41
N ARG A 147 -0.50 35.00 47.07
CA ARG A 147 0.17 33.67 46.87
C ARG A 147 -0.52 32.63 47.79
N PRO A 148 -0.38 31.28 47.64
CA PRO A 148 0.85 30.50 47.37
C PRO A 148 0.65 29.41 46.27
N ALA A 149 1.57 28.49 45.92
CA ALA A 149 2.98 28.23 46.26
C ALA A 149 3.74 27.86 44.94
N ARG A 150 5.08 27.80 44.95
CA ARG A 150 5.88 27.32 43.81
C ARG A 150 6.61 26.02 44.14
N ALA A 151 6.72 25.15 43.14
CA ALA A 151 7.92 24.36 42.89
C ALA A 151 8.21 24.53 41.39
N ASP A 152 9.39 25.08 41.04
CA ASP A 152 9.74 25.46 39.67
C ASP A 152 10.41 24.28 38.95
N ALA A 153 10.08 24.06 37.67
CA ALA A 153 10.78 23.12 36.80
C ALA A 153 10.96 23.70 35.39
N ARG A 154 12.20 24.08 35.06
CA ARG A 154 12.68 24.21 33.68
C ARG A 154 14.13 23.73 33.63
N TRP A 155 14.36 22.68 32.84
CA TRP A 155 15.39 22.57 31.82
C TRP A 155 16.64 23.45 31.97
N TRP A 156 17.81 22.81 32.06
CA TRP A 156 18.95 23.07 31.16
C TRP A 156 19.81 21.81 31.06
N SER A 157 20.55 21.69 29.96
CA SER A 157 21.34 20.53 29.55
C SER A 157 22.77 20.57 30.09
N ALA A 158 23.30 19.40 30.45
CA ALA A 158 24.74 19.08 30.46
C ALA A 158 24.89 17.55 30.51
N GLY A 159 25.73 16.99 29.65
CA GLY A 159 26.20 15.61 29.80
C GLY A 159 27.47 15.59 30.65
N GLU A 160 27.67 14.50 31.39
CA GLU A 160 29.00 14.04 31.80
C GLU A 160 29.08 12.53 31.58
N ASP A 161 30.24 12.08 31.08
CA ASP A 161 30.48 10.71 30.67
C ASP A 161 30.60 9.73 31.83
N LEU A 162 30.12 8.50 31.62
CA LEU A 162 30.60 7.31 32.33
C LEU A 162 30.83 6.18 31.31
N GLU A 163 32.09 5.99 30.92
CA GLU A 163 32.52 4.86 30.09
C GLU A 163 32.24 3.49 30.75
N PRO A 164 31.97 2.46 29.94
CA PRO A 164 32.36 1.09 30.22
C PRO A 164 33.60 0.68 29.38
N ALA A 165 34.71 0.42 30.07
CA ALA A 165 35.99 -0.01 29.50
C ALA A 165 35.90 -1.29 28.61
N PRO A 166 36.81 -1.48 27.63
CA PRO A 166 36.67 -2.51 26.60
C PRO A 166 36.78 -3.95 27.14
N GLY A 167 35.68 -4.70 27.00
CA GLY A 167 35.62 -6.12 27.31
C GLY A 167 36.52 -6.96 26.39
N ARG A 168 37.54 -7.61 26.97
CA ARG A 168 38.47 -8.50 26.24
C ARG A 168 37.72 -9.64 25.54
N ARG A 169 37.75 -9.67 24.20
CA ARG A 169 37.32 -10.83 23.41
C ARG A 169 38.11 -12.08 23.83
N ARG A 170 37.41 -13.13 24.28
CA ARG A 170 37.96 -14.50 24.36
C ARG A 170 37.60 -15.24 23.06
N PRO A 171 38.54 -15.96 22.41
CA PRO A 171 38.21 -16.78 21.25
C PRO A 171 37.38 -18.02 21.67
N PRO A 172 36.45 -18.49 20.83
CA PRO A 172 35.67 -19.70 21.13
C PRO A 172 36.55 -20.95 21.07
N LEU A 173 36.32 -21.86 22.02
CA LEU A 173 37.02 -23.15 22.12
C LEU A 173 36.58 -24.10 21.00
N HIS A 174 37.54 -24.57 20.20
CA HIS A 174 37.30 -25.70 19.29
C HIS A 174 36.93 -26.97 20.06
N ARG A 175 35.69 -27.44 19.92
CA ARG A 175 35.30 -28.77 20.38
C ARG A 175 35.51 -29.79 19.25
N ARG A 176 36.61 -30.53 19.33
CA ARG A 176 36.86 -31.73 18.51
C ARG A 176 35.67 -32.68 18.60
N MET A 177 35.20 -33.18 17.45
CA MET A 177 34.43 -34.41 17.37
C MET A 177 35.15 -35.33 16.39
N GLU A 178 35.51 -36.53 16.83
CA GLU A 178 36.27 -37.50 16.02
C GLU A 178 35.33 -38.30 15.11
N PRO A 179 35.73 -38.62 13.86
CA PRO A 179 34.90 -39.40 12.95
C PRO A 179 35.09 -40.92 13.18
N PRO A 180 34.02 -41.74 13.07
CA PRO A 180 34.17 -43.19 12.99
C PRO A 180 34.78 -43.59 11.64
N GLY A 181 35.69 -44.57 11.66
CA GLY A 181 36.49 -44.96 10.49
C GLY A 181 35.69 -45.67 9.38
N GLY A 182 36.17 -45.54 8.13
CA GLY A 182 35.62 -46.27 6.98
C GLY A 182 36.04 -47.74 6.93
N PRO A 183 35.79 -48.39 5.79
CA PRO A 183 36.96 -48.82 5.03
C PRO A 183 36.84 -48.64 3.50
N ARG A 184 38.01 -48.39 2.87
CA ARG A 184 38.52 -48.97 1.59
C ARG A 184 37.52 -49.18 0.42
N SER A 185 37.79 -48.76 -0.83
CA SER A 185 39.08 -48.45 -1.47
C SER A 185 38.96 -47.91 -2.91
N ALA A 186 40.07 -47.33 -3.39
CA ALA A 186 40.60 -47.41 -4.76
C ALA A 186 40.20 -46.37 -5.84
N ARG A 187 41.22 -45.57 -6.20
CA ARG A 187 41.73 -45.26 -7.56
C ARG A 187 41.01 -44.25 -8.49
N ARG A 188 41.76 -43.15 -8.72
CA ARG A 188 42.23 -42.58 -10.01
C ARG A 188 41.23 -41.94 -11.01
N GLY A 189 41.69 -40.82 -11.59
CA GLY A 189 41.25 -40.25 -12.88
C GLY A 189 40.07 -39.29 -12.72
N ALA A 190 40.15 -37.96 -12.83
CA ALA A 190 40.83 -37.09 -13.81
C ALA A 190 40.24 -37.17 -15.23
N ALA A 191 39.48 -36.12 -15.60
CA ALA A 191 39.04 -35.70 -16.95
C ALA A 191 38.27 -36.74 -17.81
N ALA A 192 37.23 -36.40 -18.58
CA ALA A 192 37.05 -35.20 -19.39
C ALA A 192 35.58 -35.05 -19.89
N SER A 193 35.29 -33.85 -20.41
CA SER A 193 34.32 -33.49 -21.46
C SER A 193 33.38 -34.56 -22.06
N GLY A 194 32.09 -34.22 -22.20
CA GLY A 194 31.21 -34.88 -23.17
C GLY A 194 29.74 -34.44 -23.11
N ARG A 195 29.32 -33.56 -24.03
CA ARG A 195 27.88 -33.34 -24.34
C ARG A 195 27.22 -34.65 -24.80
N PRO A 196 25.91 -34.79 -24.62
CA PRO A 196 25.07 -35.49 -25.59
C PRO A 196 24.01 -34.57 -26.22
N LEU A 197 23.82 -34.74 -27.52
CA LEU A 197 22.68 -34.25 -28.29
C LEU A 197 21.75 -35.43 -28.59
N THR A 198 20.43 -35.15 -28.63
CA THR A 198 19.41 -35.77 -29.53
C THR A 198 19.07 -37.28 -29.46
N GLY A 199 17.76 -37.56 -29.62
CA GLY A 199 17.22 -38.83 -30.15
C GLY A 199 16.71 -39.82 -29.10
N SER A 200 15.43 -39.94 -28.72
CA SER A 200 14.14 -40.05 -29.44
C SER A 200 13.69 -41.49 -29.76
N SER A 201 12.58 -41.90 -29.12
CA SER A 201 11.69 -43.03 -29.49
C SER A 201 12.24 -44.47 -29.32
N ALA A 202 11.45 -45.56 -29.15
CA ALA A 202 9.99 -45.73 -29.15
C ALA A 202 9.54 -47.04 -28.43
N ARG A 203 8.28 -47.05 -27.91
CA ARG A 203 7.27 -48.15 -27.91
C ARG A 203 7.62 -49.59 -27.39
N LEU A 204 6.95 -50.00 -26.28
CA LEU A 204 5.86 -51.02 -26.14
C LEU A 204 5.87 -52.36 -26.96
N PRO A 205 5.11 -53.45 -26.61
CA PRO A 205 4.27 -53.77 -25.42
C PRO A 205 4.28 -55.27 -24.91
N THR A 206 3.43 -55.58 -23.90
CA THR A 206 2.76 -56.91 -23.61
C THR A 206 3.61 -58.13 -23.16
N GLU A 207 3.13 -59.13 -22.39
CA GLU A 207 1.78 -59.67 -22.11
C GLU A 207 1.46 -60.02 -20.62
N THR A 208 0.16 -60.24 -20.36
CA THR A 208 -0.51 -60.71 -19.12
C THR A 208 -0.46 -62.22 -18.84
N ARG A 209 -0.58 -62.63 -17.55
CA ARG A 209 -1.34 -63.84 -17.16
C ARG A 209 -1.90 -63.76 -15.73
N THR A 210 -3.12 -64.26 -15.53
CA THR A 210 -3.91 -64.22 -14.28
C THR A 210 -4.13 -65.60 -13.66
N MET A 211 -4.30 -65.70 -12.32
CA MET A 211 -5.27 -66.59 -11.64
C MET A 211 -5.39 -66.37 -10.11
N HIS A 212 -6.52 -66.80 -9.54
CA HIS A 212 -7.04 -66.66 -8.16
C HIS A 212 -7.76 -68.00 -7.79
N PRO A 213 -8.36 -68.24 -6.60
CA PRO A 213 -7.95 -68.02 -5.19
C PRO A 213 -8.32 -69.25 -4.25
N ARG A 214 -8.48 -69.04 -2.92
CA ARG A 214 -9.15 -69.86 -1.84
C ARG A 214 -8.23 -70.59 -0.79
N PRO A 215 -8.73 -71.22 0.31
CA PRO A 215 -9.16 -70.56 1.57
C PRO A 215 -8.72 -71.31 2.89
N PRO A 216 -9.15 -70.91 4.13
CA PRO A 216 -8.58 -71.43 5.40
C PRO A 216 -9.51 -72.36 6.24
N ARG A 217 -8.97 -72.95 7.32
CA ARG A 217 -9.58 -73.51 8.58
C ARG A 217 -8.50 -74.35 9.32
N ARG A 218 -8.56 -74.80 10.59
CA ARG A 218 -9.53 -74.78 11.74
C ARG A 218 -8.77 -75.16 13.05
N HIS A 219 -9.29 -74.86 14.25
CA HIS A 219 -9.27 -75.82 15.39
C HIS A 219 -10.35 -75.51 16.46
N ARG A 220 -10.82 -76.56 17.16
CA ARG A 220 -11.74 -76.59 18.33
C ARG A 220 -10.96 -77.24 19.51
N SER A 221 -11.36 -77.29 20.80
CA SER A 221 -12.70 -77.37 21.43
C SER A 221 -12.71 -76.96 22.93
N ARG A 222 -13.91 -76.84 23.50
CA ARG A 222 -14.29 -76.63 24.94
C ARG A 222 -14.32 -77.96 25.75
N PRO A 223 -14.40 -78.00 27.12
CA PRO A 223 -15.63 -77.65 27.89
C PRO A 223 -15.46 -77.02 29.32
N LEU A 224 -16.63 -76.72 29.93
CA LEU A 224 -16.94 -76.15 31.26
C LEU A 224 -16.90 -77.22 32.40
N PRO A 225 -17.08 -76.95 33.74
CA PRO A 225 -18.24 -76.23 34.32
C PRO A 225 -18.10 -75.45 35.67
N MET A 226 -19.20 -74.72 35.99
CA MET A 226 -19.83 -74.47 37.32
C MET A 226 -19.32 -73.43 38.36
N LEU A 227 -20.25 -72.48 38.63
CA LEU A 227 -20.81 -72.02 39.93
C LEU A 227 -20.16 -70.93 40.82
N LEU A 228 -20.96 -69.85 40.93
CA LEU A 228 -21.39 -69.12 42.15
C LEU A 228 -20.37 -68.30 42.98
N GLY A 229 -20.60 -66.97 43.04
CA GLY A 229 -19.91 -66.04 43.94
C GLY A 229 -20.44 -64.62 43.82
N LEU A 230 -21.32 -64.20 44.73
CA LEU A 230 -21.99 -62.90 44.75
C LEU A 230 -21.19 -61.89 45.60
N ALA A 231 -20.71 -60.77 45.05
CA ALA A 231 -20.26 -59.61 45.83
C ALA A 231 -20.25 -58.31 45.00
N LEU A 232 -20.55 -57.19 45.67
CA LEU A 232 -20.59 -55.82 45.12
C LEU A 232 -19.23 -55.35 44.60
N LEU A 233 -19.22 -54.70 43.43
CA LEU A 233 -18.60 -53.37 43.33
C LEU A 233 -19.26 -52.54 42.22
N ALA A 234 -20.03 -51.53 42.62
CA ALA A 234 -20.63 -50.57 41.70
C ALA A 234 -19.62 -49.45 41.37
N THR A 235 -18.67 -49.72 40.48
CA THR A 235 -17.92 -48.65 39.81
C THR A 235 -18.80 -48.06 38.71
N ALA A 236 -19.45 -46.94 39.01
CA ALA A 236 -20.09 -46.12 38.01
C ALA A 236 -19.02 -45.57 37.05
N VAL A 237 -18.84 -46.23 35.91
CA VAL A 237 -18.13 -45.64 34.77
C VAL A 237 -19.06 -44.59 34.17
N THR A 238 -19.08 -43.40 34.78
CA THR A 238 -19.54 -42.20 34.11
C THR A 238 -18.61 -41.96 32.93
N SER A 239 -19.00 -42.48 31.77
CA SER A 239 -18.44 -42.07 30.50
C SER A 239 -18.72 -40.58 30.35
N THR A 240 -17.76 -39.74 30.74
CA THR A 240 -17.68 -38.36 30.31
C THR A 240 -17.44 -38.40 28.81
N ALA A 241 -18.52 -38.51 28.05
CA ALA A 241 -18.52 -38.14 26.65
C ALA A 241 -18.13 -36.66 26.61
N ALA A 242 -16.84 -36.40 26.35
CA ALA A 242 -16.38 -35.09 25.99
C ALA A 242 -17.22 -34.68 24.78
N THR A 243 -18.07 -33.68 24.96
CA THR A 243 -18.76 -33.03 23.86
C THR A 243 -17.68 -32.34 23.03
N ASN A 244 -17.22 -33.02 21.98
CA ASN A 244 -16.56 -32.34 20.86
C ASN A 244 -17.62 -31.43 20.22
N GLU A 245 -17.83 -30.26 20.84
CA GLU A 245 -18.49 -29.15 20.18
C GLU A 245 -17.63 -28.81 18.95
N SER A 246 -18.28 -28.71 17.78
CA SER A 246 -17.58 -28.29 16.57
C SER A 246 -17.01 -26.89 16.78
N PRO A 247 -15.78 -26.60 16.32
CA PRO A 247 -15.15 -25.30 16.50
C PRO A 247 -16.06 -24.18 15.96
N THR A 248 -16.14 -23.07 16.71
CA THR A 248 -16.87 -21.89 16.28
C THR A 248 -16.11 -21.17 15.15
N ALA A 249 -16.77 -20.25 14.45
CA ALA A 249 -16.08 -19.43 13.43
C ALA A 249 -14.89 -18.64 14.03
N GLY A 250 -15.01 -18.16 15.28
CA GLY A 250 -13.92 -17.50 15.98
C GLY A 250 -12.74 -18.43 16.30
N ASP A 251 -13.00 -19.72 16.58
CA ASP A 251 -11.94 -20.72 16.82
C ASP A 251 -11.20 -21.08 15.52
N LEU A 252 -11.91 -21.13 14.39
CA LEU A 252 -11.31 -21.36 13.07
C LEU A 252 -10.45 -20.17 12.64
N LEU A 253 -10.98 -18.94 12.74
CA LEU A 253 -10.23 -17.71 12.51
C LEU A 253 -8.97 -17.63 13.37
N ARG A 254 -9.09 -17.94 14.67
CA ARG A 254 -7.96 -18.06 15.59
C ARG A 254 -6.92 -19.06 15.10
N GLY A 255 -7.34 -20.27 14.74
CA GLY A 255 -6.43 -21.29 14.23
C GLY A 255 -5.72 -20.92 12.92
N HIS A 256 -6.30 -20.04 12.11
CA HIS A 256 -5.65 -19.48 10.92
C HIS A 256 -4.63 -18.39 11.29
N VAL A 257 -5.04 -17.39 12.06
CA VAL A 257 -4.17 -16.27 12.48
C VAL A 257 -2.98 -16.77 13.32
N GLU A 258 -3.21 -17.64 14.32
CA GLU A 258 -2.14 -18.17 15.18
C GLU A 258 -1.11 -19.03 14.44
N VAL A 259 -1.45 -19.59 13.27
CA VAL A 259 -0.47 -20.32 12.43
C VAL A 259 0.28 -19.37 11.50
N LEU A 260 -0.42 -18.42 10.87
CA LEU A 260 0.18 -17.48 9.92
C LEU A 260 1.10 -16.47 10.63
N ALA A 261 0.67 -15.94 11.78
CA ALA A 261 1.39 -14.97 12.60
C ALA A 261 2.23 -15.60 13.73
N ALA A 262 2.73 -16.82 13.51
CA ALA A 262 3.70 -17.44 14.39
C ALA A 262 5.14 -17.08 14.00
N ASP A 263 6.04 -16.91 14.97
CA ASP A 263 7.49 -16.74 14.76
C ASP A 263 8.10 -17.78 13.79
N ALA A 264 7.52 -18.98 13.73
CA ALA A 264 7.94 -20.07 12.84
C ALA A 264 7.70 -19.78 11.34
N MET A 265 6.81 -18.82 11.02
CA MET A 265 6.60 -18.25 9.69
C MET A 265 7.54 -17.08 9.39
N GLU A 266 8.44 -16.72 10.31
CA GLU A 266 9.56 -15.78 10.10
C GLU A 266 9.12 -14.42 9.51
N GLY A 267 7.90 -13.98 9.84
CA GLY A 267 7.30 -12.73 9.38
C GLY A 267 6.96 -12.68 7.88
N ARG A 268 6.97 -13.83 7.19
CA ARG A 268 6.41 -14.04 5.85
C ARG A 268 6.89 -13.09 4.75
N LEU A 269 8.09 -12.51 4.86
CA LEU A 269 8.62 -11.62 3.83
C LEU A 269 8.70 -12.31 2.47
N THR A 270 8.25 -11.61 1.44
CA THR A 270 8.17 -12.09 0.06
C THR A 270 9.48 -12.72 -0.44
N GLY A 271 9.39 -13.91 -1.03
CA GLY A 271 10.55 -14.70 -1.48
C GLY A 271 11.40 -15.34 -0.37
N THR A 272 10.98 -15.31 0.91
CA THR A 272 11.66 -16.00 2.01
C THR A 272 11.09 -17.40 2.30
N GLU A 273 11.81 -18.16 3.13
CA GLU A 273 11.32 -19.43 3.71
C GLU A 273 10.03 -19.25 4.52
N GLY A 274 9.82 -18.06 5.11
CA GLY A 274 8.59 -17.69 5.81
C GLY A 274 7.38 -17.60 4.87
N GLU A 275 7.51 -16.87 3.75
CA GLU A 275 6.50 -16.82 2.69
C GLU A 275 6.20 -18.24 2.18
N ARG A 276 7.23 -19.03 1.88
CA ARG A 276 7.09 -20.40 1.38
C ARG A 276 6.24 -21.29 2.30
N LYS A 277 6.48 -21.25 3.62
CA LYS A 277 5.69 -22.01 4.62
C LYS A 277 4.24 -21.54 4.68
N ALA A 278 4.01 -20.23 4.64
CA ALA A 278 2.65 -19.67 4.61
C ALA A 278 1.91 -20.06 3.32
N ALA A 279 2.58 -20.01 2.17
CA ALA A 279 2.03 -20.41 0.88
C ALA A 279 1.67 -21.92 0.83
N GLU A 280 2.49 -22.79 1.43
CA GLU A 280 2.18 -24.22 1.61
C GLU A 280 0.96 -24.44 2.52
N TYR A 281 0.88 -23.70 3.63
CA TYR A 281 -0.29 -23.73 4.52
C TYR A 281 -1.57 -23.33 3.78
N LEU A 282 -1.56 -22.19 3.09
CA LEU A 282 -2.72 -21.68 2.35
C LEU A 282 -3.13 -22.61 1.21
N SER A 283 -2.17 -23.13 0.44
CA SER A 283 -2.41 -24.15 -0.60
C SER A 283 -3.11 -25.39 -0.04
N LYS A 284 -2.74 -25.81 1.18
CA LYS A 284 -3.41 -26.92 1.88
C LYS A 284 -4.82 -26.54 2.32
N GLN A 285 -5.03 -25.36 2.91
CA GLN A 285 -6.38 -24.92 3.31
C GLN A 285 -7.32 -24.85 2.11
N LEU A 286 -6.89 -24.27 0.99
CA LEU A 286 -7.67 -24.22 -0.25
C LEU A 286 -8.05 -25.63 -0.75
N ALA A 287 -7.11 -26.58 -0.72
CA ALA A 287 -7.37 -27.97 -1.11
C ALA A 287 -8.38 -28.67 -0.18
N ASP A 288 -8.27 -28.49 1.14
CA ASP A 288 -9.21 -29.03 2.13
C ASP A 288 -10.61 -28.39 2.02
N LEU A 289 -10.69 -27.13 1.58
CA LEU A 289 -11.94 -26.44 1.26
C LEU A 289 -12.53 -26.86 -0.10
N GLY A 290 -11.83 -27.68 -0.90
CA GLY A 290 -12.29 -28.19 -2.18
C GLY A 290 -12.11 -27.25 -3.37
N VAL A 291 -11.49 -26.09 -3.14
CA VAL A 291 -11.03 -25.14 -4.18
C VAL A 291 -10.13 -25.89 -5.18
N LYS A 292 -10.05 -25.41 -6.42
CA LYS A 292 -9.13 -25.96 -7.42
C LYS A 292 -7.96 -25.00 -7.62
N PRO A 293 -6.73 -25.50 -7.83
CA PRO A 293 -5.64 -24.64 -8.23
C PRO A 293 -5.99 -23.98 -9.57
N LEU A 294 -5.62 -22.71 -9.72
CA LEU A 294 -5.89 -21.98 -10.96
C LEU A 294 -5.01 -22.46 -12.12
N ARG A 295 -3.81 -22.97 -11.79
CA ARG A 295 -2.85 -23.55 -12.74
C ARG A 295 -2.80 -25.07 -12.63
N GLN A 296 -2.30 -25.74 -13.68
CA GLN A 296 -2.19 -27.20 -13.71
C GLN A 296 -1.06 -27.75 -12.79
N ASP A 297 -0.06 -26.92 -12.48
CA ASP A 297 1.10 -27.26 -11.65
C ASP A 297 0.87 -27.00 -10.15
N GLY A 298 -0.15 -26.23 -9.76
CA GLY A 298 -0.54 -26.03 -8.37
C GLY A 298 -1.21 -24.67 -8.11
N TYR A 299 -1.35 -24.33 -6.84
CA TYR A 299 -1.88 -23.02 -6.42
C TYR A 299 -0.87 -21.89 -6.57
N LEU A 300 0.43 -22.18 -6.61
CA LEU A 300 1.47 -21.17 -6.64
C LEU A 300 1.55 -20.52 -8.03
N SER A 301 1.40 -19.20 -8.07
CA SER A 301 1.65 -18.39 -9.26
C SER A 301 2.88 -17.51 -9.01
N PRO A 302 4.07 -17.87 -9.55
CA PRO A 302 5.30 -17.13 -9.31
C PRO A 302 5.33 -15.80 -10.07
N PHE A 303 6.05 -14.82 -9.51
CA PHE A 303 6.45 -13.59 -10.17
C PHE A 303 7.92 -13.27 -9.81
N GLU A 304 8.64 -12.55 -10.67
CA GLU A 304 9.99 -12.05 -10.38
C GLU A 304 9.94 -10.67 -9.75
N PHE A 305 10.86 -10.36 -8.83
CA PHE A 305 11.06 -9.04 -8.27
C PHE A 305 12.53 -8.78 -7.93
N THR A 306 12.90 -7.51 -7.72
CA THR A 306 14.22 -7.15 -7.19
C THR A 306 14.18 -7.27 -5.67
N SER A 307 14.93 -8.23 -5.10
CA SER A 307 15.00 -8.50 -3.65
C SER A 307 16.16 -7.80 -2.95
N GLY A 308 17.07 -7.20 -3.71
CA GLY A 308 18.24 -6.52 -3.17
C GLY A 308 19.08 -5.87 -4.25
N SER A 309 20.09 -5.13 -3.82
CA SER A 309 21.14 -4.61 -4.69
C SER A 309 22.48 -4.84 -4.01
N ARG A 310 23.46 -5.34 -4.76
CA ARG A 310 24.81 -5.64 -4.29
C ARG A 310 25.84 -4.82 -5.06
N ASP A 311 26.76 -4.21 -4.33
CA ASP A 311 27.99 -3.68 -4.92
C ASP A 311 28.97 -4.84 -5.17
N THR A 312 29.32 -5.07 -6.43
CA THR A 312 30.20 -6.17 -6.87
C THR A 312 31.67 -5.76 -7.03
N GLY A 313 32.02 -4.55 -6.58
CA GLY A 313 33.40 -4.04 -6.60
C GLY A 313 33.49 -2.72 -7.35
N SER A 314 32.72 -1.73 -6.88
CA SER A 314 32.89 -0.33 -7.22
C SER A 314 34.24 0.20 -6.72
N ALA A 315 34.76 1.21 -7.40
CA ALA A 315 36.10 1.73 -7.20
C ALA A 315 36.18 3.21 -7.59
N LEU A 316 37.09 3.94 -6.97
CA LEU A 316 37.41 5.32 -7.34
C LEU A 316 38.92 5.43 -7.58
N ILE A 317 39.31 6.08 -8.68
CA ILE A 317 40.70 6.49 -8.92
C ILE A 317 40.74 8.01 -8.82
N ALA A 318 41.59 8.56 -7.95
CA ALA A 318 41.84 9.99 -7.86
C ALA A 318 43.19 10.32 -8.52
N ARG A 319 43.21 11.35 -9.36
CA ARG A 319 44.38 11.82 -10.09
C ARG A 319 44.73 13.22 -9.61
N ARG A 320 45.89 13.38 -8.97
CA ARG A 320 46.39 14.68 -8.48
C ARG A 320 47.87 14.80 -8.83
N ASP A 321 48.26 15.93 -9.41
CA ASP A 321 49.65 16.24 -9.83
C ASP A 321 50.32 15.17 -10.74
N GLY A 322 49.53 14.34 -11.42
CA GLY A 322 50.01 13.24 -12.26
C GLY A 322 50.21 11.90 -11.53
N GLU A 323 49.86 11.81 -10.24
CA GLU A 323 49.77 10.56 -9.49
C GLU A 323 48.33 10.03 -9.45
N ASP A 324 48.14 8.76 -9.84
CA ASP A 324 46.88 8.03 -9.72
C ASP A 324 46.86 7.23 -8.41
N ARG A 325 45.85 7.46 -7.55
CA ARG A 325 45.57 6.66 -6.34
C ARG A 325 44.25 5.92 -6.49
N SER A 326 44.25 4.63 -6.19
CA SER A 326 43.09 3.74 -6.34
C SER A 326 42.49 3.39 -4.97
N PHE A 327 41.18 3.55 -4.85
CA PHE A 327 40.37 3.31 -3.66
C PHE A 327 39.34 2.23 -3.96
N VAL A 328 39.40 1.16 -3.18
CA VAL A 328 38.55 -0.03 -3.27
C VAL A 328 38.23 -0.54 -1.87
N GLY A 329 37.08 -1.18 -1.71
CA GLY A 329 36.58 -1.69 -0.43
C GLY A 329 35.29 -0.98 -0.04
N ALA A 330 34.31 -1.75 0.44
CA ALA A 330 32.96 -1.27 0.77
C ALA A 330 32.94 -0.27 1.95
N ASP A 331 34.00 -0.25 2.75
CA ASP A 331 34.27 0.72 3.83
C ASP A 331 34.94 2.02 3.33
N VAL A 332 35.27 2.10 2.04
CA VAL A 332 35.93 3.26 1.41
C VAL A 332 35.08 3.86 0.29
N VAL A 333 34.55 3.01 -0.60
CA VAL A 333 33.65 3.38 -1.72
C VAL A 333 32.58 2.29 -1.84
N GLN A 334 31.31 2.68 -1.83
CA GLN A 334 30.17 1.78 -2.05
C GLN A 334 29.15 2.44 -2.97
N ALA A 335 28.65 1.71 -3.96
CA ALA A 335 27.52 2.13 -4.78
C ALA A 335 26.32 2.52 -3.91
N LEU A 336 25.49 3.47 -4.35
CA LEU A 336 24.14 3.64 -3.77
C LEU A 336 23.18 2.67 -4.47
N SER A 337 22.21 2.11 -3.74
CA SER A 337 21.29 1.08 -4.27
C SER A 337 20.45 1.51 -5.48
N PHE A 338 20.22 2.81 -5.61
CA PHE A 338 19.54 3.44 -6.74
C PHE A 338 20.48 3.87 -7.88
N SER A 339 21.79 3.63 -7.79
CA SER A 339 22.75 4.04 -8.80
C SER A 339 22.53 3.33 -10.14
N ASP A 340 22.90 4.02 -11.22
CA ASP A 340 23.23 3.34 -12.47
C ASP A 340 24.64 2.72 -12.36
N SER A 341 24.86 1.60 -13.05
CA SER A 341 26.19 0.99 -13.20
C SER A 341 26.93 1.61 -14.37
N GLY A 342 28.21 1.95 -14.19
CA GLY A 342 29.02 2.59 -15.22
C GLY A 342 30.35 3.15 -14.70
N THR A 343 31.16 3.68 -15.62
CA THR A 343 32.40 4.40 -15.31
C THR A 343 32.30 5.82 -15.83
N VAL A 344 32.63 6.79 -14.98
CA VAL A 344 32.52 8.23 -15.24
C VAL A 344 33.76 8.94 -14.70
N SER A 345 34.29 9.88 -15.49
CA SER A 345 35.46 10.68 -15.10
C SER A 345 35.16 12.18 -15.20
N GLY A 346 35.77 12.96 -14.31
CA GLY A 346 35.66 14.41 -14.35
C GLY A 346 36.17 15.12 -13.10
N GLU A 347 36.10 16.45 -13.16
CA GLU A 347 36.43 17.36 -12.06
C GLU A 347 35.41 17.28 -10.92
N LEU A 348 35.86 17.60 -9.71
CA LEU A 348 35.04 17.57 -8.50
C LEU A 348 34.50 18.95 -8.11
N VAL A 349 33.24 18.98 -7.68
CA VAL A 349 32.60 20.16 -7.08
C VAL A 349 31.89 19.79 -5.78
N PHE A 350 32.15 20.53 -4.70
CA PHE A 350 31.47 20.34 -3.42
C PHE A 350 30.23 21.23 -3.35
N ALA A 351 29.05 20.61 -3.28
CA ALA A 351 27.76 21.29 -3.26
C ALA A 351 27.08 21.21 -1.88
N GLY A 352 27.85 21.35 -0.79
CA GLY A 352 27.32 21.37 0.58
C GLY A 352 26.48 20.13 0.89
N TYR A 353 25.22 20.33 1.29
CA TYR A 353 24.26 19.25 1.51
C TYR A 353 23.55 18.77 0.25
N GLY A 354 23.78 19.34 -0.94
CA GLY A 354 23.12 18.91 -2.19
C GLY A 354 21.60 19.07 -2.20
N ILE A 355 21.04 19.89 -1.29
CA ILE A 355 19.61 20.16 -1.16
C ILE A 355 19.26 21.39 -2.00
N ARG A 356 18.15 21.30 -2.73
CA ARG A 356 17.50 22.40 -3.43
C ARG A 356 16.01 22.40 -3.08
N VAL A 357 15.60 23.37 -2.27
CA VAL A 357 14.20 23.58 -1.89
C VAL A 357 13.49 24.33 -3.03
N PRO A 358 12.34 23.86 -3.53
CA PRO A 358 11.63 24.54 -4.63
C PRO A 358 11.09 25.92 -4.26
N ASP A 359 11.03 26.84 -5.24
CA ASP A 359 10.43 28.20 -5.13
C ASP A 359 8.91 28.21 -4.77
N SER A 360 8.31 27.05 -4.52
CA SER A 360 6.95 26.88 -4.00
C SER A 360 6.89 26.84 -2.47
N ALA A 361 8.00 26.63 -1.78
CA ALA A 361 8.09 26.65 -0.32
C ALA A 361 8.37 28.07 0.22
N ASP A 362 7.93 28.33 1.45
CA ASP A 362 8.15 29.62 2.14
C ASP A 362 9.59 29.81 2.68
N PHE A 363 10.44 28.78 2.56
CA PHE A 363 11.87 28.80 2.91
C PHE A 363 12.71 28.40 1.69
N GLY A 364 13.62 29.27 1.26
CA GLY A 364 14.51 29.02 0.12
C GLY A 364 15.91 28.59 0.55
N TYR A 365 16.39 27.46 0.03
CA TYR A 365 17.74 26.95 0.25
C TYR A 365 18.19 26.16 -0.98
N ASP A 366 19.32 26.55 -1.58
CA ASP A 366 19.85 25.92 -2.81
C ASP A 366 21.37 25.77 -2.71
N SER A 367 21.82 24.54 -2.48
CA SER A 367 23.25 24.23 -2.30
C SER A 367 24.06 24.36 -3.61
N TYR A 368 23.37 24.51 -4.74
CA TYR A 368 23.94 24.68 -6.08
C TYR A 368 23.93 26.16 -6.52
N ALA A 369 23.44 27.08 -5.68
CA ALA A 369 23.43 28.50 -5.98
C ALA A 369 24.85 28.99 -6.32
N THR A 370 25.01 29.56 -7.52
CA THR A 370 26.29 30.04 -8.10
C THR A 370 27.35 28.97 -8.40
N LEU A 371 27.05 27.68 -8.22
CA LEU A 371 27.96 26.58 -8.51
C LEU A 371 27.70 25.98 -9.90
N ASP A 372 28.73 25.94 -10.74
CA ASP A 372 28.68 25.25 -12.03
C ASP A 372 28.99 23.75 -11.85
N VAL A 373 27.98 22.90 -12.09
CA VAL A 373 28.02 21.44 -11.93
C VAL A 373 27.82 20.66 -13.23
N GLU A 374 27.64 21.34 -14.36
CA GLU A 374 27.42 20.69 -15.66
C GLU A 374 28.66 19.86 -16.05
N ASP A 375 28.45 18.63 -16.49
CA ASP A 375 29.51 17.67 -16.86
C ASP A 375 30.52 17.31 -15.75
N LYS A 376 30.26 17.65 -14.47
CA LYS A 376 31.16 17.39 -13.33
C LYS A 376 30.64 16.30 -12.39
N ILE A 377 31.48 15.91 -11.44
CA ILE A 377 31.12 14.97 -10.36
C ILE A 377 30.89 15.77 -9.07
N VAL A 378 29.67 15.69 -8.55
CA VAL A 378 29.22 16.48 -7.40
C VAL A 378 29.47 15.70 -6.10
N VAL A 379 30.14 16.32 -5.14
CA VAL A 379 30.33 15.82 -3.77
C VAL A 379 29.32 16.51 -2.85
N VAL A 380 28.56 15.72 -2.08
CA VAL A 380 27.56 16.23 -1.11
C VAL A 380 27.65 15.53 0.23
N LEU A 381 27.32 16.25 1.30
CA LEU A 381 27.09 15.69 2.61
C LEU A 381 25.78 14.86 2.64
N ARG A 382 25.80 13.74 3.37
CA ARG A 382 24.59 13.01 3.80
C ARG A 382 23.73 13.89 4.73
N TYR A 383 22.47 13.53 4.96
CA TYR A 383 21.54 14.27 5.84
C TYR A 383 21.26 15.71 5.38
N PHE A 384 21.12 16.65 6.30
CA PHE A 384 20.83 18.07 6.08
C PHE A 384 21.59 18.89 7.14
N PRO A 385 21.68 20.23 7.02
CA PRO A 385 22.37 21.08 8.01
C PRO A 385 22.05 20.72 9.46
N GLU A 386 23.06 20.28 10.22
CA GLU A 386 22.83 19.61 11.52
C GLU A 386 22.29 20.58 12.59
N ASP A 387 22.76 21.84 12.54
CA ASP A 387 22.37 22.93 13.46
C ASP A 387 21.05 23.62 13.02
N ALA A 388 20.33 23.09 12.03
CA ALA A 388 19.03 23.61 11.60
C ALA A 388 17.92 23.36 12.64
N GLU A 389 17.19 24.42 12.97
CA GLU A 389 16.06 24.42 13.92
C GLU A 389 14.71 24.78 13.26
N GLY A 390 13.61 24.52 13.98
CA GLY A 390 12.27 25.00 13.65
C GLY A 390 11.73 24.54 12.28
N GLU A 391 11.03 25.44 11.59
CA GLU A 391 10.43 25.18 10.27
C GLU A 391 11.48 24.86 9.21
N ALA A 392 12.65 25.51 9.24
CA ALA A 392 13.75 25.24 8.32
C ALA A 392 14.22 23.78 8.41
N ARG A 393 14.34 23.23 9.63
CA ARG A 393 14.64 21.81 9.84
C ARG A 393 13.60 20.89 9.19
N ALA A 394 12.31 21.18 9.39
CA ALA A 394 11.22 20.38 8.83
C ALA A 394 11.20 20.43 7.29
N THR A 395 11.42 21.61 6.70
CA THR A 395 11.55 21.77 5.25
C THR A 395 12.77 21.04 4.70
N LEU A 396 13.95 21.24 5.28
CA LEU A 396 15.20 20.62 4.80
C LEU A 396 15.17 19.08 4.90
N ALA A 397 14.60 18.53 5.96
CA ALA A 397 14.43 17.09 6.11
C ALA A 397 13.58 16.47 4.98
N ARG A 398 12.55 17.17 4.47
CA ARG A 398 11.73 16.69 3.34
C ARG A 398 12.55 16.53 2.05
N TYR A 399 13.58 17.35 1.86
CA TYR A 399 14.42 17.38 0.66
C TYR A 399 15.82 16.75 0.86
N SER A 400 16.07 16.12 2.01
CA SER A 400 17.38 15.53 2.35
C SER A 400 17.57 14.08 1.88
N GLY A 401 16.54 13.46 1.29
CA GLY A 401 16.59 12.07 0.82
C GLY A 401 17.69 11.84 -0.22
N PRO A 402 18.55 10.80 -0.10
CA PRO A 402 19.67 10.60 -1.01
C PRO A 402 19.30 10.57 -2.50
N ARG A 403 18.14 9.98 -2.83
CA ARG A 403 17.57 9.97 -4.19
C ARG A 403 17.24 11.37 -4.71
N PHE A 404 16.66 12.22 -3.87
CA PHE A 404 16.30 13.59 -4.25
C PHE A 404 17.54 14.41 -4.62
N LYS A 405 18.62 14.25 -3.85
CA LYS A 405 19.94 14.86 -4.14
C LYS A 405 20.52 14.37 -5.46
N ALA A 406 20.48 13.06 -5.71
CA ALA A 406 20.95 12.46 -6.97
C ALA A 406 20.13 12.95 -8.18
N MET A 407 18.80 12.99 -8.05
CA MET A 407 17.92 13.57 -9.07
C MET A 407 18.24 15.05 -9.30
N THR A 408 18.45 15.85 -8.25
CA THR A 408 18.77 17.28 -8.38
C THR A 408 20.12 17.49 -9.09
N ALA A 409 21.16 16.76 -8.70
CA ALA A 409 22.46 16.81 -9.36
C ALA A 409 22.34 16.42 -10.85
N ARG A 410 21.63 15.34 -11.16
CA ARG A 410 21.34 14.90 -12.55
C ARG A 410 20.58 15.95 -13.35
N GLN A 411 19.56 16.59 -12.76
CA GLN A 411 18.78 17.65 -13.41
C GLN A 411 19.60 18.92 -13.71
N LEU A 412 20.68 19.14 -12.95
CA LEU A 412 21.64 20.23 -13.16
C LEU A 412 22.81 19.84 -14.09
N GLY A 413 22.81 18.64 -14.66
CA GLY A 413 23.82 18.19 -15.63
C GLY A 413 25.05 17.48 -15.04
N ALA A 414 25.03 17.12 -13.75
CA ALA A 414 26.13 16.35 -13.15
C ALA A 414 26.24 14.93 -13.76
N LYS A 415 27.47 14.47 -13.99
CA LYS A 415 27.77 13.10 -14.44
C LYS A 415 27.63 12.06 -13.33
N ALA A 416 27.94 12.45 -12.09
CA ALA A 416 27.92 11.56 -10.94
C ALA A 416 27.68 12.29 -9.63
N LEU A 417 27.28 11.54 -8.61
CA LEU A 417 27.16 11.99 -7.22
C LEU A 417 28.07 11.16 -6.30
N LEU A 418 28.91 11.83 -5.51
CA LEU A 418 29.56 11.26 -4.34
C LEU A 418 28.87 11.77 -3.07
N MET A 419 28.45 10.85 -2.20
CA MET A 419 27.85 11.17 -0.91
C MET A 419 28.77 10.79 0.25
N VAL A 420 29.07 11.75 1.12
CA VAL A 420 29.90 11.54 2.31
C VAL A 420 29.09 11.75 3.58
N THR A 421 29.19 10.82 4.54
CA THR A 421 28.68 11.07 5.89
C THR A 421 29.63 12.02 6.61
N GLY A 422 29.19 13.25 6.89
CA GLY A 422 30.06 14.30 7.42
C GLY A 422 30.60 14.03 8.83
N PRO A 423 31.77 14.58 9.22
CA PRO A 423 32.34 14.40 10.56
C PRO A 423 31.45 14.88 11.73
N ARG A 424 30.53 15.82 11.51
CA ARG A 424 29.54 16.27 12.51
C ARG A 424 28.20 15.53 12.44
N SER A 425 28.01 14.66 11.45
CA SER A 425 26.75 13.92 11.25
C SER A 425 26.68 12.61 12.04
N PRO A 426 25.48 12.04 12.23
CA PRO A 426 25.31 10.67 12.72
C PRO A 426 26.10 9.67 11.86
N ASN A 427 26.77 8.70 12.49
CA ASN A 427 27.67 7.73 11.82
C ASN A 427 28.85 8.42 11.09
N ALA A 428 29.46 9.40 11.75
CA ALA A 428 30.49 10.29 11.22
C ALA A 428 31.59 9.56 10.41
N GLY A 429 31.72 9.92 9.13
CA GLY A 429 32.72 9.36 8.21
C GLY A 429 32.44 7.95 7.71
N GLU A 430 31.40 7.26 8.18
CA GLU A 430 31.03 5.93 7.70
C GLU A 430 30.42 5.98 6.29
N VAL A 431 30.75 4.98 5.48
CA VAL A 431 30.11 4.74 4.18
C VAL A 431 28.66 4.33 4.42
N MET A 432 27.74 4.84 3.58
CA MET A 432 26.33 4.46 3.66
C MET A 432 26.16 2.97 3.33
N PRO A 433 25.58 2.16 4.22
CA PRO A 433 25.32 0.75 3.91
C PRO A 433 24.33 0.63 2.75
N MET A 434 24.48 -0.44 1.97
CA MET A 434 23.50 -0.85 0.97
C MET A 434 22.13 -1.05 1.64
N THR A 435 21.16 -0.20 1.30
CA THR A 435 19.76 -0.38 1.70
C THR A 435 18.98 -1.09 0.60
N PHE A 436 17.94 -1.83 0.99
CA PHE A 436 16.95 -2.32 0.03
C PHE A 436 16.34 -1.15 -0.78
N ASP A 437 15.96 -1.44 -2.01
CA ASP A 437 15.44 -0.48 -2.96
C ASP A 437 14.30 -1.10 -3.77
N THR A 438 13.08 -0.61 -3.56
CA THR A 438 11.86 -1.03 -4.28
C THR A 438 11.81 -0.52 -5.72
N ALA A 439 12.69 0.39 -6.13
CA ALA A 439 12.71 0.89 -7.50
C ALA A 439 13.33 -0.13 -8.46
N ILE A 440 12.54 -0.54 -9.45
CA ILE A 440 13.01 -1.44 -10.50
C ILE A 440 14.06 -0.74 -11.38
N ALA A 441 13.81 0.54 -11.71
CA ALA A 441 14.70 1.37 -12.53
C ALA A 441 15.77 2.14 -11.74
N GLY A 442 16.93 2.34 -12.37
CA GLY A 442 18.01 3.19 -11.86
C GLY A 442 17.67 4.68 -11.77
N SER A 443 18.52 5.44 -11.06
CA SER A 443 18.35 6.88 -10.88
C SER A 443 18.77 7.74 -12.09
N GLY A 444 19.28 7.15 -13.17
CA GLY A 444 19.72 7.91 -14.34
C GLY A 444 21.03 8.68 -14.10
N ILE A 445 21.78 8.32 -13.05
CA ILE A 445 23.07 8.91 -12.66
C ILE A 445 23.91 7.87 -11.92
N VAL A 446 25.24 7.94 -12.08
CA VAL A 446 26.18 7.13 -11.31
C VAL A 446 26.36 7.76 -9.92
N ALA A 447 26.09 7.01 -8.86
CA ALA A 447 26.11 7.52 -7.50
C ALA A 447 26.75 6.54 -6.50
N ALA A 448 27.66 7.04 -5.69
CA ALA A 448 28.37 6.25 -4.68
C ALA A 448 28.45 7.00 -3.34
N SER A 449 28.44 6.26 -2.23
CA SER A 449 28.91 6.76 -0.95
C SER A 449 30.42 6.55 -0.83
N VAL A 450 31.09 7.51 -0.21
CA VAL A 450 32.54 7.47 0.10
C VAL A 450 32.78 7.74 1.58
N SER A 451 33.85 7.16 2.11
CA SER A 451 34.23 7.37 3.51
C SER A 451 34.65 8.82 3.76
N GLY A 452 34.49 9.29 5.00
CA GLY A 452 34.97 10.61 5.42
C GLY A 452 36.47 10.80 5.21
N ALA A 453 37.26 9.72 5.35
CA ALA A 453 38.69 9.74 5.08
C ALA A 453 39.01 9.97 3.60
N LEU A 454 38.31 9.27 2.68
CA LEU A 454 38.48 9.51 1.25
C LEU A 454 37.99 10.90 0.84
N ALA A 455 36.84 11.36 1.36
CA ALA A 455 36.36 12.70 1.08
C ALA A 455 37.33 13.79 1.56
N GLN A 456 38.00 13.60 2.71
CA GLN A 456 39.06 14.48 3.19
C GLN A 456 40.32 14.44 2.30
N GLU A 457 40.70 13.26 1.77
CA GLU A 457 41.83 13.17 0.82
C GLU A 457 41.51 13.87 -0.51
N LEU A 458 40.29 13.71 -1.03
CA LEU A 458 39.83 14.42 -2.23
C LEU A 458 39.80 15.94 -2.02
N LEU A 459 39.30 16.40 -0.87
CA LEU A 459 39.28 17.82 -0.50
C LEU A 459 40.67 18.45 -0.40
N GLY A 460 41.69 17.65 -0.06
CA GLY A 460 43.07 18.09 0.12
C GLY A 460 43.39 18.59 1.53
N ALA A 461 44.66 18.91 1.78
CA ALA A 461 45.16 19.28 3.11
C ALA A 461 44.82 20.71 3.55
N ASP A 462 44.48 21.60 2.63
CA ASP A 462 44.24 23.03 2.90
C ASP A 462 42.85 23.32 3.52
N ARG A 463 41.98 22.31 3.63
CA ARG A 463 40.63 22.44 4.20
C ARG A 463 40.26 21.20 5.00
N SER A 464 39.78 21.39 6.24
CA SER A 464 39.17 20.30 7.01
C SER A 464 37.73 20.06 6.55
N LEU A 465 37.35 18.80 6.35
CA LEU A 465 35.98 18.40 6.03
C LEU A 465 35.00 18.75 7.17
N GLU A 466 35.45 18.72 8.42
CA GLU A 466 34.64 19.13 9.57
C GLU A 466 34.39 20.64 9.57
N GLU A 467 35.41 21.45 9.25
CA GLU A 467 35.28 22.90 9.16
C GLU A 467 34.43 23.32 7.96
N VAL A 468 34.57 22.62 6.83
CA VAL A 468 33.69 22.77 5.67
C VAL A 468 32.25 22.45 6.06
N GLN A 469 31.97 21.29 6.66
CA GLN A 469 30.62 20.93 7.10
C GLN A 469 30.02 21.96 8.06
N ARG A 470 30.79 22.39 9.07
CA ARG A 470 30.39 23.42 10.04
C ARG A 470 29.98 24.74 9.38
N GLY A 471 30.54 25.07 8.21
CA GLY A 471 30.15 26.23 7.42
C GLY A 471 28.78 26.13 6.74
N PHE A 472 28.17 24.94 6.65
CA PHE A 472 26.83 24.71 6.07
C PHE A 472 25.78 24.30 7.11
N ASP A 473 26.16 23.94 8.34
CA ASP A 473 25.25 23.36 9.34
C ASP A 473 24.20 24.33 9.88
N ASP A 474 24.43 25.64 9.81
CA ASP A 474 23.49 26.68 10.22
C ASP A 474 22.32 26.90 9.22
N ALA A 475 22.28 26.11 8.13
CA ALA A 475 21.32 26.22 7.04
C ALA A 475 21.29 27.58 6.32
N ASN A 476 22.38 28.35 6.37
CA ASN A 476 22.47 29.65 5.71
C ASN A 476 22.44 29.52 4.17
N PRO A 477 21.40 30.01 3.48
CA PRO A 477 21.23 29.85 2.03
C PRO A 477 22.18 30.73 1.20
N HIS A 478 23.07 31.49 1.84
CA HIS A 478 24.10 32.30 1.17
C HIS A 478 25.48 31.63 1.14
N VAL A 479 25.64 30.46 1.76
CA VAL A 479 26.89 29.69 1.70
C VAL A 479 26.91 28.87 0.42
N ALA A 480 27.75 29.29 -0.54
CA ALA A 480 27.89 28.61 -1.83
C ALA A 480 28.84 27.40 -1.73
N GLY A 481 28.58 26.40 -2.57
CA GLY A 481 29.54 25.34 -2.87
C GLY A 481 30.79 25.85 -3.60
N PHE A 482 31.75 24.96 -3.84
CA PHE A 482 33.04 25.31 -4.45
C PHE A 482 33.62 24.18 -5.31
N ALA A 483 34.48 24.51 -6.28
CA ALA A 483 35.29 23.53 -6.99
C ALA A 483 36.37 22.94 -6.08
N ILE A 484 36.65 21.64 -6.23
CA ILE A 484 37.77 20.97 -5.55
C ILE A 484 38.92 20.88 -6.56
N ASP A 485 39.73 21.94 -6.61
CA ASP A 485 40.77 22.11 -7.61
C ASP A 485 41.92 21.09 -7.47
N GLY A 486 42.60 20.80 -8.59
CA GLY A 486 43.80 19.95 -8.61
C GLY A 486 43.54 18.45 -8.47
N VAL A 487 42.28 18.00 -8.54
CA VAL A 487 41.93 16.58 -8.59
C VAL A 487 40.87 16.28 -9.66
N GLU A 488 41.19 15.32 -10.53
CA GLU A 488 40.20 14.64 -11.38
C GLU A 488 39.96 13.25 -10.77
N ILE A 489 38.74 12.73 -10.86
CA ILE A 489 38.49 11.34 -10.47
C ILE A 489 37.90 10.53 -11.62
N GLU A 490 38.07 9.22 -11.53
CA GLU A 490 37.34 8.20 -12.29
C GLU A 490 36.59 7.31 -11.30
N LEU A 491 35.27 7.41 -11.29
CA LEU A 491 34.38 6.58 -10.48
C LEU A 491 33.84 5.44 -11.34
N THR A 492 34.01 4.20 -10.87
CA THR A 492 33.38 3.01 -11.45
C THR A 492 32.40 2.43 -10.46
N VAL A 493 31.12 2.40 -10.80
CA VAL A 493 30.05 1.74 -10.02
C VAL A 493 29.66 0.42 -10.69
N ARG A 494 29.60 -0.64 -9.89
CA ARG A 494 29.22 -2.00 -10.32
C ARG A 494 28.11 -2.57 -9.45
N LEU A 495 26.90 -2.09 -9.69
CA LEU A 495 25.69 -2.56 -9.02
C LEU A 495 25.11 -3.78 -9.74
N GLU A 496 24.87 -4.85 -8.97
CA GLU A 496 24.08 -6.02 -9.37
C GLU A 496 22.74 -5.96 -8.65
N ARG A 497 21.62 -5.93 -9.39
CA ARG A 497 20.26 -6.04 -8.82
C ARG A 497 19.95 -7.52 -8.63
N GLU A 498 19.76 -7.92 -7.38
CA GLU A 498 19.48 -9.30 -7.01
C GLU A 498 18.01 -9.60 -7.29
N LYS A 499 17.74 -10.41 -8.32
CA LYS A 499 16.41 -10.91 -8.61
C LYS A 499 16.06 -12.08 -7.67
N SER A 500 14.84 -12.07 -7.17
CA SER A 500 14.20 -13.22 -6.50
C SER A 500 12.81 -13.47 -7.10
N SER A 501 12.12 -14.50 -6.59
CA SER A 501 10.76 -14.83 -6.98
C SER A 501 9.86 -14.96 -5.75
N GLY A 502 8.71 -14.29 -5.80
CA GLY A 502 7.61 -14.44 -4.85
C GLY A 502 6.49 -15.30 -5.46
N HIS A 503 5.55 -15.75 -4.63
CA HIS A 503 4.46 -16.63 -5.06
C HIS A 503 3.10 -16.16 -4.53
N ASN A 504 2.18 -15.81 -5.43
CA ASN A 504 0.77 -15.73 -5.08
C ASN A 504 0.21 -17.14 -4.87
N VAL A 505 -0.79 -17.30 -4.00
CA VAL A 505 -1.55 -18.54 -3.86
C VAL A 505 -2.95 -18.34 -4.46
N LEU A 506 -3.17 -18.91 -5.65
CA LEU A 506 -4.36 -18.68 -6.48
C LEU A 506 -5.18 -19.96 -6.67
N GLY A 507 -6.47 -19.89 -6.38
CA GLY A 507 -7.43 -20.95 -6.61
C GLY A 507 -8.76 -20.47 -7.14
N VAL A 508 -9.62 -21.40 -7.57
CA VAL A 508 -10.95 -21.13 -8.10
C VAL A 508 -11.98 -22.14 -7.61
N LEU A 509 -13.17 -21.65 -7.28
CA LEU A 509 -14.39 -22.43 -7.12
C LEU A 509 -15.30 -22.13 -8.32
N PRO A 510 -15.38 -23.03 -9.31
CA PRO A 510 -16.16 -22.77 -10.52
C PRO A 510 -17.64 -22.48 -10.25
N ALA A 511 -18.25 -21.76 -11.18
CA ALA A 511 -19.68 -21.61 -11.32
C ALA A 511 -20.35 -23.00 -11.37
N ASN A 512 -21.45 -23.14 -10.64
CA ASN A 512 -22.23 -24.38 -10.55
C ASN A 512 -23.74 -24.16 -10.81
N ALA A 513 -24.17 -22.92 -11.03
CA ALA A 513 -25.53 -22.58 -11.40
C ALA A 513 -25.88 -23.11 -12.80
N THR A 514 -27.15 -23.47 -13.01
CA THR A 514 -27.61 -23.94 -14.32
C THR A 514 -27.66 -22.79 -15.33
N GLY A 515 -26.97 -22.95 -16.46
CA GLY A 515 -26.93 -21.96 -17.54
C GLY A 515 -25.77 -20.95 -17.46
N SER A 516 -24.88 -21.07 -16.47
CA SER A 516 -23.63 -20.32 -16.44
C SER A 516 -22.68 -20.68 -17.59
N ALA A 517 -21.89 -19.70 -18.00
CA ALA A 517 -20.71 -19.95 -18.82
C ALA A 517 -19.65 -20.75 -18.03
N VAL A 518 -18.74 -21.43 -18.75
CA VAL A 518 -17.76 -22.36 -18.18
C VAL A 518 -16.40 -22.14 -18.86
N GLY A 519 -15.31 -22.30 -18.11
CA GLY A 519 -13.95 -22.07 -18.62
C GLY A 519 -13.65 -20.57 -18.79
N SER A 520 -12.82 -20.19 -19.76
CA SER A 520 -12.42 -18.80 -19.98
C SER A 520 -13.57 -17.83 -20.35
N ALA A 521 -14.76 -18.35 -20.67
CA ALA A 521 -15.97 -17.55 -20.85
C ALA A 521 -16.75 -17.28 -19.55
N ALA A 522 -16.39 -17.92 -18.42
CA ALA A 522 -17.02 -17.69 -17.14
C ALA A 522 -16.58 -16.34 -16.55
N GLU A 523 -17.55 -15.47 -16.26
CA GLU A 523 -17.30 -14.29 -15.45
C GLU A 523 -16.78 -14.70 -14.07
N SER A 524 -15.81 -13.95 -13.55
CA SER A 524 -15.15 -14.21 -12.27
C SER A 524 -15.42 -13.10 -11.25
N VAL A 525 -15.51 -13.47 -9.98
CA VAL A 525 -15.41 -12.57 -8.82
C VAL A 525 -14.15 -12.96 -8.07
N VAL A 526 -13.25 -12.01 -7.84
CA VAL A 526 -12.00 -12.26 -7.10
C VAL A 526 -12.20 -11.82 -5.65
N VAL A 527 -11.83 -12.67 -4.69
CA VAL A 527 -11.75 -12.34 -3.27
C VAL A 527 -10.32 -12.58 -2.79
N GLY A 528 -9.75 -11.65 -2.04
CA GLY A 528 -8.35 -11.76 -1.63
C GLY A 528 -7.89 -10.87 -0.49
N ALA A 529 -6.63 -11.12 -0.12
CA ALA A 529 -5.84 -10.43 0.89
C ALA A 529 -4.37 -10.75 0.60
N HIS A 530 -3.42 -9.86 0.88
CA HIS A 530 -2.02 -10.26 0.93
C HIS A 530 -1.74 -11.15 2.14
N PHE A 531 -0.72 -11.98 2.03
CA PHE A 531 -0.27 -12.88 3.11
C PHE A 531 1.21 -12.68 3.47
N ASP A 532 1.98 -11.92 2.68
CA ASP A 532 3.31 -11.49 3.09
C ASP A 532 3.26 -10.40 4.16
N HIS A 533 4.39 -10.18 4.85
CA HIS A 533 4.61 -9.09 5.79
C HIS A 533 6.12 -8.79 5.90
N LEU A 534 6.55 -8.00 6.88
CA LEU A 534 7.90 -7.41 6.94
C LEU A 534 9.07 -8.31 7.37
N GLY A 535 8.85 -9.60 7.64
CA GLY A 535 9.93 -10.51 8.02
C GLY A 535 10.56 -10.19 9.37
N ARG A 536 11.80 -9.67 9.38
CA ARG A 536 12.49 -9.14 10.57
C ARG A 536 12.58 -7.61 10.61
N GLY A 537 11.97 -6.91 9.64
CA GLY A 537 12.06 -5.46 9.53
C GLY A 537 13.31 -4.96 8.81
N ASP A 538 13.99 -5.81 8.03
CA ASP A 538 15.18 -5.45 7.24
C ASP A 538 14.88 -4.39 6.14
N GLY A 539 13.60 -4.18 5.82
CA GLY A 539 13.09 -3.20 4.86
C GLY A 539 12.65 -1.87 5.51
N GLY A 540 12.72 -0.78 4.76
CA GLY A 540 12.45 0.59 5.24
C GLY A 540 11.01 0.91 5.65
N ASN A 541 10.10 -0.07 5.66
CA ASN A 541 8.71 0.08 6.07
C ASN A 541 8.47 -0.27 7.55
N SER A 542 9.45 -0.88 8.24
CA SER A 542 9.33 -1.20 9.67
C SER A 542 9.21 0.04 10.54
N LEU A 543 8.33 -0.04 11.54
CA LEU A 543 8.18 0.97 12.61
C LEU A 543 8.72 0.47 13.96
N ALA A 544 9.55 -0.59 13.94
CA ALA A 544 10.14 -1.19 15.14
C ALA A 544 10.93 -0.17 15.99
N ARG A 545 10.82 -0.29 17.31
CA ARG A 545 11.63 0.48 18.26
C ARG A 545 13.06 -0.07 18.35
N ALA A 546 13.95 0.71 18.97
CA ALA A 546 15.36 0.33 19.15
C ALA A 546 15.56 -0.93 20.03
N ASP A 547 14.58 -1.27 20.87
CA ASP A 547 14.53 -2.51 21.66
C ASP A 547 13.78 -3.66 20.95
N GLU A 548 13.19 -3.39 19.78
CA GLU A 548 12.42 -4.31 18.94
C GLU A 548 13.19 -4.66 17.63
N THR A 549 14.45 -4.22 17.49
CA THR A 549 15.29 -4.45 16.31
C THR A 549 15.57 -5.95 16.10
N ASP A 550 15.62 -6.38 14.83
CA ASP A 550 15.76 -7.78 14.36
C ASP A 550 14.64 -8.75 14.79
N ALA A 551 13.61 -8.30 15.52
CA ALA A 551 12.51 -9.14 15.95
C ALA A 551 11.54 -9.47 14.80
N VAL A 552 10.87 -10.62 14.91
CA VAL A 552 9.96 -11.09 13.87
C VAL A 552 8.72 -10.19 13.83
N HIS A 553 8.40 -9.67 12.66
CA HIS A 553 7.17 -8.94 12.42
C HIS A 553 6.08 -9.97 12.13
N ASN A 554 5.31 -10.33 13.14
CA ASN A 554 4.35 -11.43 13.04
C ASN A 554 3.11 -11.09 12.20
N GLY A 555 2.73 -9.81 12.08
CA GLY A 555 1.70 -9.38 11.12
C GLY A 555 0.36 -10.08 11.31
N ALA A 556 -0.16 -10.05 12.54
CA ALA A 556 -1.39 -10.70 12.93
C ALA A 556 -2.64 -9.99 12.43
N ASP A 557 -2.71 -8.65 12.55
CA ASP A 557 -3.73 -7.87 11.87
C ASP A 557 -3.32 -7.67 10.41
N ASP A 558 -2.03 -7.47 10.17
CA ASP A 558 -1.41 -7.11 8.90
C ASP A 558 -0.48 -8.22 8.32
N ASN A 559 -0.96 -9.18 7.53
CA ASN A 559 -2.35 -9.39 7.16
C ASN A 559 -2.79 -10.87 7.30
N ALA A 560 -2.39 -11.49 8.40
CA ALA A 560 -2.94 -12.80 8.78
C ALA A 560 -4.46 -12.72 9.04
N SER A 561 -4.98 -11.57 9.50
CA SER A 561 -6.42 -11.36 9.75
C SER A 561 -7.26 -11.40 8.47
N GLY A 562 -6.86 -10.70 7.41
CA GLY A 562 -7.53 -10.70 6.11
C GLY A 562 -7.39 -12.05 5.41
N THR A 563 -6.19 -12.64 5.46
CA THR A 563 -5.95 -13.99 4.95
C THR A 563 -6.87 -15.03 5.64
N ALA A 564 -7.03 -14.97 6.96
CA ALA A 564 -7.96 -15.83 7.70
C ALA A 564 -9.44 -15.56 7.35
N ALA A 565 -9.81 -14.28 7.17
CA ALA A 565 -11.18 -13.92 6.79
C ALA A 565 -11.56 -14.49 5.41
N VAL A 566 -10.66 -14.40 4.42
CA VAL A 566 -10.89 -14.94 3.07
C VAL A 566 -11.07 -16.46 3.09
N LEU A 567 -10.25 -17.21 3.84
CA LEU A 567 -10.42 -18.66 4.00
C LEU A 567 -11.82 -19.02 4.54
N GLU A 568 -12.31 -18.29 5.54
CA GLU A 568 -13.60 -18.56 6.17
C GLU A 568 -14.80 -18.11 5.32
N ILE A 569 -14.67 -17.02 4.55
CA ILE A 569 -15.62 -16.63 3.50
C ILE A 569 -15.74 -17.74 2.46
N VAL A 570 -14.62 -18.26 1.96
CA VAL A 570 -14.59 -19.35 0.98
C VAL A 570 -15.20 -20.63 1.56
N ARG A 571 -14.92 -20.95 2.83
CA ARG A 571 -15.54 -22.08 3.54
C ARG A 571 -17.06 -21.97 3.60
N ALA A 572 -17.60 -20.78 3.80
CA ALA A 572 -19.05 -20.53 3.83
C ALA A 572 -19.69 -20.58 2.43
N LEU A 573 -18.96 -20.20 1.38
CA LEU A 573 -19.46 -20.07 0.00
C LEU A 573 -19.30 -21.32 -0.88
N ARG A 574 -18.41 -22.26 -0.53
CA ARG A 574 -18.08 -23.43 -1.38
C ARG A 574 -19.27 -24.29 -1.80
N ASP A 575 -20.29 -24.39 -0.94
CA ASP A 575 -21.48 -25.21 -1.12
C ASP A 575 -22.71 -24.39 -1.62
N GLN A 576 -22.55 -23.08 -1.86
CA GLN A 576 -23.60 -22.23 -2.42
C GLN A 576 -23.75 -22.39 -3.94
N GLU A 577 -24.90 -21.98 -4.49
CA GLU A 577 -25.06 -21.78 -5.93
C GLU A 577 -24.32 -20.50 -6.37
N ARG A 578 -23.57 -20.59 -7.47
CA ARG A 578 -22.72 -19.54 -8.02
C ARG A 578 -22.89 -19.47 -9.52
N ARG A 579 -23.24 -18.29 -10.03
CA ARG A 579 -23.32 -17.99 -11.47
C ARG A 579 -21.97 -17.67 -12.09
N ARG A 580 -21.04 -17.21 -11.27
CA ARG A 580 -19.67 -16.77 -11.61
C ARG A 580 -18.66 -17.67 -10.92
N ASP A 581 -17.45 -17.72 -11.46
CA ASP A 581 -16.32 -18.36 -10.80
C ASP A 581 -15.92 -17.50 -9.59
N LEU A 582 -15.72 -18.13 -8.41
CA LEU A 582 -15.13 -17.46 -7.25
C LEU A 582 -13.63 -17.74 -7.26
N VAL A 583 -12.85 -16.74 -7.64
CA VAL A 583 -11.39 -16.77 -7.62
C VAL A 583 -10.93 -16.35 -6.23
N VAL A 584 -10.08 -17.18 -5.62
CA VAL A 584 -9.52 -16.96 -4.28
C VAL A 584 -8.05 -16.66 -4.46
N ALA A 585 -7.60 -15.50 -3.99
CA ALA A 585 -6.24 -15.05 -4.18
C ALA A 585 -5.61 -14.59 -2.86
N PHE A 586 -4.45 -15.18 -2.54
CA PHE A 586 -3.56 -14.63 -1.53
C PHE A 586 -2.33 -14.05 -2.21
N TRP A 587 -2.12 -12.75 -2.01
CA TRP A 587 -1.07 -11.99 -2.70
C TRP A 587 0.23 -11.99 -1.91
N SER A 588 1.34 -12.01 -2.63
CA SER A 588 2.69 -11.84 -2.10
C SER A 588 3.30 -10.58 -2.74
N GLY A 589 4.21 -9.91 -2.04
CA GLY A 589 4.86 -8.68 -2.47
C GLY A 589 3.99 -7.43 -2.36
N GLU A 590 2.97 -7.43 -1.50
CA GLU A 590 2.17 -6.23 -1.22
C GLU A 590 3.08 -5.16 -0.59
N GLU A 591 3.80 -5.55 0.46
CA GLU A 591 4.77 -4.76 1.24
C GLU A 591 5.90 -4.16 0.41
N LEU A 592 6.16 -4.77 -0.75
CA LEU A 592 7.20 -4.38 -1.69
C LEU A 592 6.67 -3.50 -2.83
N GLY A 593 5.37 -3.21 -2.86
CA GLY A 593 4.71 -2.35 -3.84
C GLY A 593 3.65 -3.05 -4.69
N LEU A 594 2.76 -3.86 -4.09
CA LEU A 594 1.63 -4.53 -4.76
C LEU A 594 2.04 -5.49 -5.89
N LEU A 595 3.21 -6.12 -5.77
CA LEU A 595 3.88 -6.82 -6.87
C LEU A 595 3.07 -8.03 -7.35
N GLY A 596 2.58 -8.86 -6.43
CA GLY A 596 1.83 -10.07 -6.75
C GLY A 596 0.47 -9.79 -7.39
N ALA A 597 -0.31 -8.85 -6.85
CA ALA A 597 -1.59 -8.48 -7.45
C ALA A 597 -1.41 -7.80 -8.82
N SER A 598 -0.40 -6.95 -8.97
CA SER A 598 -0.08 -6.33 -10.27
C SER A 598 0.29 -7.39 -11.31
N ALA A 599 1.21 -8.31 -10.99
CA ALA A 599 1.61 -9.42 -11.87
C ALA A 599 0.48 -10.39 -12.25
N PHE A 600 -0.63 -10.42 -11.51
CA PHE A 600 -1.85 -11.13 -11.89
C PHE A 600 -2.74 -10.29 -12.81
N VAL A 601 -2.95 -9.01 -12.47
CA VAL A 601 -3.80 -8.10 -13.24
C VAL A 601 -3.24 -7.82 -14.63
N ASP A 602 -1.92 -7.65 -14.75
CA ASP A 602 -1.22 -7.40 -16.03
C ASP A 602 -1.39 -8.53 -17.06
N ARG A 603 -1.90 -9.69 -16.63
CA ARG A 603 -2.15 -10.88 -17.44
C ARG A 603 -3.63 -11.15 -17.74
N LEU A 604 -4.55 -10.27 -17.32
CA LEU A 604 -5.98 -10.48 -17.54
C LEU A 604 -6.41 -10.28 -19.00
N ASP A 605 -5.63 -9.56 -19.79
CA ASP A 605 -5.85 -9.32 -21.23
C ASP A 605 -5.06 -10.28 -22.14
N ASP A 606 -4.26 -11.21 -21.57
CA ASP A 606 -3.48 -12.20 -22.34
C ASP A 606 -4.40 -13.20 -23.09
N GLU A 607 -3.95 -13.75 -24.23
CA GLU A 607 -4.68 -14.87 -24.89
C GLU A 607 -4.77 -16.13 -24.00
N ASP A 608 -3.83 -16.29 -23.05
CA ASP A 608 -3.82 -17.33 -22.02
C ASP A 608 -4.17 -16.79 -20.61
N ALA A 609 -5.02 -15.75 -20.55
CA ALA A 609 -5.47 -15.13 -19.30
C ALA A 609 -5.85 -16.16 -18.22
N PRO A 610 -5.43 -15.96 -16.96
CA PRO A 610 -5.52 -16.98 -15.92
C PRO A 610 -6.96 -17.26 -15.46
N VAL A 611 -7.89 -16.35 -15.73
CA VAL A 611 -9.32 -16.41 -15.40
C VAL A 611 -10.14 -15.83 -16.57
N GLY A 612 -11.44 -16.12 -16.60
CA GLY A 612 -12.37 -15.36 -17.44
C GLY A 612 -12.63 -13.95 -16.87
N PRO A 613 -13.43 -13.12 -17.56
CA PRO A 613 -13.57 -11.69 -17.26
C PRO A 613 -13.89 -11.40 -15.78
N VAL A 614 -13.01 -10.64 -15.12
CA VAL A 614 -13.19 -10.26 -13.71
C VAL A 614 -14.25 -9.15 -13.61
N THR A 615 -15.28 -9.40 -12.81
CA THR A 615 -16.44 -8.51 -12.64
C THR A 615 -16.37 -7.65 -11.37
N ALA A 616 -15.59 -8.10 -10.38
CA ALA A 616 -15.41 -7.43 -9.11
C ALA A 616 -14.18 -8.00 -8.37
N TYR A 617 -13.53 -7.16 -7.56
CA TYR A 617 -12.54 -7.56 -6.56
C TYR A 617 -12.97 -7.13 -5.15
N VAL A 618 -12.89 -8.04 -4.18
CA VAL A 618 -13.16 -7.75 -2.77
C VAL A 618 -11.93 -8.08 -1.92
N ASN A 619 -11.36 -7.06 -1.29
CA ASN A 619 -10.11 -7.11 -0.53
C ASN A 619 -10.36 -7.09 0.99
N PHE A 620 -9.54 -7.81 1.73
CA PHE A 620 -9.55 -7.83 3.20
C PHE A 620 -8.15 -7.51 3.72
N ASP A 621 -8.05 -6.40 4.46
CA ASP A 621 -6.79 -5.78 4.84
C ASP A 621 -6.96 -5.20 6.26
N MET A 622 -6.11 -5.61 7.21
CA MET A 622 -6.20 -5.24 8.64
C MET A 622 -7.64 -5.27 9.18
N VAL A 623 -8.24 -6.46 9.24
CA VAL A 623 -9.67 -6.67 9.56
C VAL A 623 -9.95 -7.27 10.94
N GLY A 624 -8.90 -7.50 11.74
CA GLY A 624 -8.95 -8.15 13.04
C GLY A 624 -9.06 -7.23 14.26
N ARG A 625 -8.89 -5.91 14.12
CA ARG A 625 -8.83 -4.97 15.27
C ARG A 625 -9.90 -3.88 15.25
N ALA A 626 -11.11 -4.23 14.80
CA ALA A 626 -12.30 -3.39 14.87
C ALA A 626 -12.55 -2.80 16.27
N ARG A 627 -13.01 -1.54 16.32
CA ARG A 627 -13.32 -0.82 17.57
C ARG A 627 -14.68 -0.14 17.46
N ASP A 628 -15.36 0.00 18.60
CA ASP A 628 -16.62 0.74 18.74
C ASP A 628 -17.75 0.31 17.77
N ASN A 629 -17.77 -0.96 17.33
CA ASN A 629 -18.68 -1.48 16.30
C ASN A 629 -18.55 -0.75 14.94
N ARG A 630 -17.40 -0.17 14.63
CA ARG A 630 -17.11 0.52 13.36
C ARG A 630 -16.29 -0.38 12.44
N LEU A 631 -16.71 -0.45 11.19
CA LEU A 631 -16.01 -1.15 10.11
C LEU A 631 -15.85 -0.18 8.94
N SER A 632 -14.62 0.03 8.47
CA SER A 632 -14.38 0.83 7.28
C SER A 632 -14.57 -0.02 6.04
N VAL A 633 -15.31 0.52 5.08
CA VAL A 633 -15.44 -0.08 3.74
C VAL A 633 -15.05 0.98 2.74
N GLN A 634 -13.98 0.75 2.00
CA GLN A 634 -13.36 1.72 1.09
C GLN A 634 -13.52 1.29 -0.37
N ALA A 635 -13.13 2.16 -1.31
CA ALA A 635 -13.40 2.02 -2.74
C ALA A 635 -14.91 1.97 -3.12
N VAL A 636 -15.82 2.36 -2.21
CA VAL A 636 -17.28 2.30 -2.42
C VAL A 636 -17.74 3.14 -3.62
N GLY A 637 -16.96 4.14 -4.03
CA GLY A 637 -17.23 4.92 -5.23
C GLY A 637 -16.99 4.17 -6.55
N SER A 638 -16.26 3.05 -6.55
CA SER A 638 -15.89 2.33 -7.79
C SER A 638 -17.07 1.64 -8.47
N SER A 639 -18.24 1.61 -7.85
CA SER A 639 -19.48 1.11 -8.43
C SER A 639 -20.69 1.65 -7.69
N ASP A 640 -21.66 2.21 -8.43
CA ASP A 640 -22.94 2.66 -7.89
C ASP A 640 -23.76 1.53 -7.24
N ALA A 641 -23.39 0.26 -7.49
CA ALA A 641 -24.02 -0.92 -6.89
C ALA A 641 -23.61 -1.15 -5.42
N TRP A 642 -22.43 -0.68 -5.00
CA TRP A 642 -21.86 -1.02 -3.69
C TRP A 642 -22.73 -0.62 -2.49
N PRO A 643 -23.29 0.61 -2.39
CA PRO A 643 -24.08 1.02 -1.22
C PRO A 643 -25.31 0.14 -0.98
N GLY A 644 -26.03 -0.23 -2.05
CA GLY A 644 -27.24 -1.06 -1.93
C GLY A 644 -26.93 -2.53 -1.61
N LEU A 645 -25.78 -3.04 -2.05
CA LEU A 645 -25.32 -4.40 -1.75
C LEU A 645 -24.79 -4.49 -0.30
N LEU A 646 -24.06 -3.46 0.16
CA LEU A 646 -23.62 -3.31 1.55
C LEU A 646 -24.79 -3.13 2.53
N GLU A 647 -25.79 -2.31 2.20
CA GLU A 647 -26.99 -2.15 3.03
C GLU A 647 -27.67 -3.50 3.24
N LYS A 648 -27.98 -4.23 2.15
CA LYS A 648 -28.57 -5.58 2.20
C LYS A 648 -27.75 -6.56 3.06
N ALA A 649 -26.42 -6.56 2.90
CA ALA A 649 -25.53 -7.44 3.65
C ALA A 649 -25.53 -7.09 5.16
N ASN A 650 -25.45 -5.80 5.49
CA ASN A 650 -25.31 -5.33 6.87
C ASN A 650 -26.61 -5.40 7.70
N LEU A 651 -27.79 -5.51 7.07
CA LEU A 651 -29.09 -5.61 7.76
C LEU A 651 -29.16 -6.65 8.88
N LEU A 652 -28.37 -7.73 8.78
CA LEU A 652 -28.31 -8.79 9.80
C LEU A 652 -27.03 -8.78 10.66
N VAL A 653 -25.98 -8.06 10.24
CA VAL A 653 -24.66 -8.03 10.91
C VAL A 653 -24.50 -6.82 11.84
N GLY A 654 -25.11 -5.68 11.50
CA GLY A 654 -25.26 -4.53 12.40
C GLY A 654 -24.02 -3.67 12.63
N TRP A 655 -23.10 -3.59 11.67
CA TRP A 655 -21.94 -2.68 11.71
C TRP A 655 -22.34 -1.20 11.55
N ASP A 656 -21.62 -0.30 12.22
CA ASP A 656 -21.58 1.13 11.88
C ASP A 656 -20.59 1.35 10.73
N LEU A 657 -21.07 1.12 9.50
CA LEU A 657 -20.24 1.17 8.29
C LEU A 657 -19.73 2.58 7.99
N GLN A 658 -18.41 2.74 8.01
CA GLN A 658 -17.73 3.95 7.57
C GLN A 658 -17.42 3.81 6.07
N LEU A 659 -18.39 4.19 5.23
CA LEU A 659 -18.25 4.10 3.77
C LEU A 659 -17.31 5.19 3.26
N GLN A 660 -16.21 4.78 2.63
CA GLN A 660 -15.25 5.66 1.98
C GLN A 660 -15.31 5.45 0.46
N GLU A 661 -15.47 6.56 -0.25
CA GLU A 661 -15.70 6.57 -1.69
C GLU A 661 -14.42 6.46 -2.52
N ASP A 662 -13.27 6.75 -1.92
CA ASP A 662 -11.97 6.80 -2.58
C ASP A 662 -11.44 5.40 -2.89
N PRO A 663 -11.15 5.06 -4.16
CA PRO A 663 -10.56 3.79 -4.55
C PRO A 663 -9.02 3.82 -4.67
N TYR A 664 -8.38 4.99 -4.51
CA TYR A 664 -6.91 5.15 -4.64
C TYR A 664 -6.19 4.74 -3.35
N LEU A 665 -6.34 3.47 -2.98
CA LEU A 665 -5.81 2.86 -1.76
C LEU A 665 -4.41 2.28 -1.99
N PRO A 666 -3.48 2.33 -1.01
CA PRO A 666 -2.19 1.66 -1.09
C PRO A 666 -2.33 0.19 -0.62
N THR A 667 -3.04 -0.63 -1.39
CA THR A 667 -3.28 -2.06 -1.14
C THR A 667 -3.62 -2.73 -2.48
N ASP A 668 -3.69 -4.07 -2.55
CA ASP A 668 -3.90 -4.85 -3.78
C ASP A 668 -5.08 -4.37 -4.64
N SER A 669 -6.10 -3.79 -3.99
CA SER A 669 -7.24 -3.13 -4.66
C SER A 669 -6.83 -2.09 -5.71
N ALA A 670 -5.66 -1.46 -5.59
CA ALA A 670 -5.17 -0.53 -6.59
C ALA A 670 -4.91 -1.22 -7.94
N ALA A 671 -4.35 -2.44 -7.95
CA ALA A 671 -4.08 -3.15 -9.20
C ALA A 671 -5.37 -3.36 -10.00
N PHE A 672 -6.40 -3.91 -9.35
CA PHE A 672 -7.72 -4.12 -9.94
C PHE A 672 -8.40 -2.81 -10.36
N HIS A 673 -8.31 -1.75 -9.54
CA HIS A 673 -8.89 -0.45 -9.88
C HIS A 673 -8.23 0.18 -11.13
N ARG A 674 -6.91 0.00 -11.32
CA ARG A 674 -6.18 0.45 -12.52
C ARG A 674 -6.66 -0.25 -13.79
N ALA A 675 -7.14 -1.49 -13.69
CA ALA A 675 -7.72 -2.26 -14.78
C ALA A 675 -9.24 -2.04 -14.97
N GLU A 676 -9.79 -0.93 -14.44
CA GLU A 676 -11.23 -0.59 -14.50
C GLU A 676 -12.16 -1.67 -13.89
N ILE A 677 -11.65 -2.47 -12.95
CA ILE A 677 -12.44 -3.47 -12.22
C ILE A 677 -13.06 -2.81 -10.97
N PRO A 678 -14.35 -3.03 -10.68
CA PRO A 678 -14.97 -2.60 -9.43
C PRO A 678 -14.26 -3.22 -8.22
N THR A 679 -13.80 -2.41 -7.28
CA THR A 679 -13.10 -2.84 -6.07
C THR A 679 -13.86 -2.47 -4.80
N LEU A 680 -13.69 -3.27 -3.75
CA LEU A 680 -14.24 -3.00 -2.43
C LEU A 680 -13.25 -3.49 -1.36
N ASN A 681 -12.79 -2.59 -0.48
CA ASN A 681 -11.82 -2.94 0.56
C ASN A 681 -12.46 -2.91 1.95
N PHE A 682 -12.27 -3.97 2.73
CA PHE A 682 -12.63 -4.02 4.15
C PHE A 682 -11.40 -3.72 5.01
N PHE A 683 -11.54 -2.80 5.97
CA PHE A 683 -10.45 -2.31 6.82
C PHE A 683 -10.96 -1.92 8.20
N THR A 684 -10.20 -2.18 9.28
CA THR A 684 -10.60 -1.83 10.65
C THR A 684 -9.87 -0.64 11.26
N GLY A 685 -8.79 -0.17 10.65
CA GLY A 685 -8.06 1.03 11.06
C GLY A 685 -6.63 0.74 11.48
N ALA A 686 -5.72 1.67 11.18
CA ALA A 686 -4.34 1.61 11.67
C ALA A 686 -4.27 1.72 13.20
N HIS A 687 -3.23 1.12 13.78
CA HIS A 687 -3.04 1.01 15.23
C HIS A 687 -1.57 1.13 15.62
N GLU A 688 -1.28 1.27 16.91
CA GLU A 688 0.09 1.50 17.41
C GLU A 688 1.09 0.36 17.13
N ASP A 689 0.59 -0.85 16.90
CA ASP A 689 1.39 -2.04 16.56
C ASP A 689 1.64 -2.23 15.05
N TYR A 690 1.11 -1.34 14.20
CA TYR A 690 1.22 -1.46 12.74
C TYR A 690 2.70 -1.45 12.31
N HIS A 691 3.07 -2.36 11.39
CA HIS A 691 4.45 -2.55 10.93
C HIS A 691 5.47 -2.75 12.06
N ARG A 692 5.08 -3.37 13.19
CA ARG A 692 5.94 -3.64 14.34
C ARG A 692 5.91 -5.13 14.74
N PRO A 693 6.97 -5.62 15.41
CA PRO A 693 7.00 -6.96 16.01
C PRO A 693 5.87 -7.25 17.00
N THR A 694 5.18 -6.23 17.51
CA THR A 694 4.07 -6.39 18.46
C THR A 694 2.70 -6.60 17.80
N ASP A 695 2.59 -6.68 16.47
CA ASP A 695 1.34 -7.10 15.81
C ASP A 695 1.14 -8.62 15.92
N ASP A 696 0.69 -9.05 17.10
CA ASP A 696 0.56 -10.46 17.50
C ASP A 696 -0.90 -10.95 17.60
N ALA A 697 -1.09 -12.25 17.34
CA ALA A 697 -2.40 -12.93 17.27
C ALA A 697 -3.30 -12.75 18.51
N HIS A 698 -2.72 -12.44 19.68
CA HIS A 698 -3.47 -12.23 20.91
C HIS A 698 -4.19 -10.85 20.98
N LEU A 699 -3.87 -9.93 20.07
CA LEU A 699 -4.46 -8.59 19.97
C LEU A 699 -5.68 -8.50 19.05
N ILE A 700 -6.04 -9.61 18.38
CA ILE A 700 -7.15 -9.72 17.43
C ILE A 700 -8.47 -10.01 18.14
N ASP A 701 -9.53 -9.29 17.78
CA ASP A 701 -10.89 -9.60 18.21
C ASP A 701 -11.53 -10.59 17.23
N TYR A 702 -11.43 -11.88 17.56
CA TYR A 702 -11.99 -12.96 16.76
C TYR A 702 -13.52 -12.99 16.71
N GLY A 703 -14.21 -12.29 17.63
CA GLY A 703 -15.66 -12.13 17.58
C GLY A 703 -16.06 -11.12 16.51
N GLU A 704 -15.40 -9.96 16.52
CA GLU A 704 -15.60 -8.92 15.51
C GLU A 704 -15.08 -9.34 14.13
N LEU A 705 -13.91 -10.01 14.03
CA LEU A 705 -13.40 -10.59 12.78
C LEU A 705 -14.41 -11.60 12.18
N GLY A 706 -15.08 -12.40 13.01
CA GLY A 706 -16.18 -13.27 12.59
C GLY A 706 -17.38 -12.51 11.99
N ARG A 707 -17.64 -11.28 12.47
CA ARG A 707 -18.66 -10.39 11.90
C ARG A 707 -18.18 -9.67 10.63
N VAL A 708 -16.88 -9.47 10.45
CA VAL A 708 -16.30 -9.03 9.16
C VAL A 708 -16.46 -10.14 8.11
N VAL A 709 -16.15 -11.39 8.48
CA VAL A 709 -16.45 -12.56 7.64
C VAL A 709 -17.93 -12.62 7.27
N GLU A 710 -18.86 -12.42 8.21
CA GLU A 710 -20.29 -12.50 7.89
C GLU A 710 -20.73 -11.44 6.86
N ILE A 711 -20.30 -10.17 7.00
CA ILE A 711 -20.65 -9.15 5.99
C ILE A 711 -19.94 -9.40 4.66
N GLY A 712 -18.65 -9.76 4.68
CA GLY A 712 -17.87 -10.08 3.47
C GLY A 712 -18.44 -11.26 2.69
N GLU A 713 -18.81 -12.33 3.39
CA GLU A 713 -19.48 -13.51 2.83
C GLU A 713 -20.77 -13.11 2.11
N ARG A 714 -21.64 -12.33 2.77
CA ARG A 714 -22.91 -11.86 2.19
C ARG A 714 -22.71 -10.97 0.96
N VAL A 715 -21.68 -10.12 0.98
CA VAL A 715 -21.29 -9.25 -0.15
C VAL A 715 -20.87 -10.10 -1.35
N VAL A 716 -19.93 -11.03 -1.15
CA VAL A 716 -19.43 -11.91 -2.22
C VAL A 716 -20.53 -12.85 -2.72
N ARG A 717 -21.40 -13.38 -1.84
CA ARG A 717 -22.57 -14.18 -2.23
C ARG A 717 -23.50 -13.42 -3.17
N GLY A 718 -23.71 -12.12 -2.93
CA GLY A 718 -24.47 -11.25 -3.83
C GLY A 718 -23.86 -11.21 -5.23
N LEU A 719 -22.56 -10.89 -5.32
CA LEU A 719 -21.82 -10.82 -6.59
C LEU A 719 -21.83 -12.14 -7.38
N LEU A 720 -21.79 -13.28 -6.68
CA LEU A 720 -21.85 -14.61 -7.29
C LEU A 720 -23.28 -15.02 -7.73
N GLY A 721 -24.33 -14.36 -7.22
CA GLY A 721 -25.73 -14.75 -7.44
C GLY A 721 -26.55 -13.84 -8.37
N GLU A 722 -26.22 -12.55 -8.46
CA GLU A 722 -26.90 -11.56 -9.32
C GLU A 722 -26.75 -11.91 -10.82
N GLU A 723 -27.77 -11.64 -11.62
CA GLU A 723 -27.79 -11.98 -13.06
C GLU A 723 -26.85 -11.07 -13.86
N GLU A 724 -26.95 -9.75 -13.65
CA GLU A 724 -26.06 -8.76 -14.27
C GLU A 724 -24.77 -8.58 -13.46
N ARG A 725 -23.64 -8.35 -14.15
CA ARG A 725 -22.38 -7.95 -13.50
C ARG A 725 -22.50 -6.51 -12.99
N ILE A 726 -21.81 -6.19 -11.89
CA ILE A 726 -21.74 -4.80 -11.43
C ILE A 726 -20.90 -3.96 -12.40
N ALA A 727 -21.29 -2.69 -12.59
CA ALA A 727 -20.61 -1.77 -13.48
C ALA A 727 -19.50 -1.01 -12.74
N PHE A 728 -18.39 -0.75 -13.42
CA PHE A 728 -17.36 0.16 -12.93
C PHE A 728 -17.83 1.62 -13.04
N THR A 729 -17.71 2.36 -11.94
CA THR A 729 -17.88 3.81 -11.90
C THR A 729 -16.49 4.44 -11.81
N PRO A 730 -16.03 5.18 -12.84
CA PRO A 730 -14.80 5.95 -12.76
C PRO A 730 -14.92 7.03 -11.68
N VAL A 731 -14.13 6.90 -10.61
CA VAL A 731 -14.10 7.88 -9.52
C VAL A 731 -13.06 8.94 -9.83
N ALA A 732 -13.48 10.17 -10.12
CA ALA A 732 -12.58 11.30 -9.98
C ALA A 732 -12.17 11.42 -8.49
N PRO A 733 -10.88 11.38 -8.14
CA PRO A 733 -10.41 11.44 -6.76
C PRO A 733 -11.02 12.66 -6.09
N LYS A 734 -11.75 12.39 -5.00
CA LYS A 734 -12.45 13.45 -4.29
C LYS A 734 -11.42 14.33 -3.62
N ARG A 735 -11.57 15.65 -3.85
CA ARG A 735 -10.84 16.70 -3.13
C ARG A 735 -11.14 16.58 -1.63
N GLN A 736 -10.28 15.90 -0.86
CA GLN A 736 -10.36 15.62 0.58
C GLN A 736 -10.42 16.95 1.37
N GLN A 737 -11.63 17.37 1.70
CA GLN A 737 -11.84 18.65 2.38
C GLN A 737 -11.78 18.47 3.91
N GLY A 738 -10.57 18.30 4.46
CA GLY A 738 -10.36 18.33 5.91
C GLY A 738 -9.26 17.39 6.44
N GLY A 739 -8.01 17.76 6.21
CA GLY A 739 -6.82 17.30 6.95
C GLY A 739 -5.99 18.52 7.37
N ASP A 740 -4.99 18.34 8.24
CA ASP A 740 -4.25 19.47 8.82
C ASP A 740 -3.49 20.30 7.77
N ARG A 741 -3.10 21.53 8.14
CA ARG A 741 -2.76 22.60 7.19
C ARG A 741 -1.39 22.48 6.50
N ASP A 742 -0.76 21.31 6.55
CA ASP A 742 0.61 21.06 6.08
C ASP A 742 0.65 20.28 4.75
N SER A 743 0.84 21.04 3.67
CA SER A 743 1.11 20.62 2.29
C SER A 743 -0.03 19.91 1.51
N VAL A 744 -0.91 20.75 0.93
CA VAL A 744 -1.74 20.37 -0.22
C VAL A 744 -0.82 19.96 -1.38
N ARG A 745 -0.75 18.65 -1.70
CA ARG A 745 0.08 18.16 -2.81
C ARG A 745 -0.54 18.47 -4.17
N ALA A 746 0.29 18.66 -5.19
CA ALA A 746 -0.17 18.86 -6.56
C ALA A 746 -0.79 17.56 -7.11
N PHE A 747 -1.99 17.68 -7.68
CA PHE A 747 -2.73 16.61 -8.34
C PHE A 747 -2.68 16.78 -9.85
N THR A 748 -2.17 15.78 -10.54
CA THR A 748 -2.01 15.78 -12.00
C THR A 748 -3.01 14.88 -12.72
N GLY A 749 -3.64 13.93 -12.04
CA GLY A 749 -4.53 12.96 -12.69
C GLY A 749 -3.82 11.85 -13.46
N THR A 750 -2.49 11.73 -13.34
CA THR A 750 -1.73 10.58 -13.87
C THR A 750 -1.88 9.38 -12.96
N ILE A 751 -1.92 8.16 -13.52
CA ILE A 751 -1.85 6.91 -12.76
C ILE A 751 -0.53 6.21 -13.15
N PRO A 752 0.50 6.26 -12.30
CA PRO A 752 1.76 5.58 -12.54
C PRO A 752 1.63 4.05 -12.60
N ASP A 753 2.38 3.44 -13.51
CA ASP A 753 2.78 2.04 -13.42
C ASP A 753 4.06 1.93 -12.56
N TYR A 754 4.06 1.00 -11.61
CA TYR A 754 5.17 0.71 -10.70
C TYR A 754 5.87 -0.63 -11.03
N ALA A 755 5.25 -1.49 -11.84
CA ALA A 755 5.70 -2.86 -12.11
C ALA A 755 6.63 -2.95 -13.34
N THR A 756 6.49 -2.05 -14.31
CA THR A 756 7.31 -2.05 -15.53
C THR A 756 8.61 -1.26 -15.37
N GLU A 757 9.76 -1.85 -15.74
CA GLU A 757 11.03 -1.12 -15.84
C GLU A 757 11.11 -0.30 -17.13
N VAL A 758 11.07 1.04 -17.02
CA VAL A 758 11.06 1.96 -18.17
C VAL A 758 11.74 3.27 -17.83
N SER A 759 12.51 3.81 -18.78
CA SER A 759 13.12 5.14 -18.69
C SER A 759 12.06 6.23 -18.84
N GLY A 760 11.58 6.72 -17.70
CA GLY A 760 10.50 7.70 -17.57
C GLY A 760 9.48 7.29 -16.51
N LEU A 761 8.28 7.83 -16.61
CA LEU A 761 7.10 7.36 -15.89
C LEU A 761 6.10 6.80 -16.90
N LEU A 762 5.97 5.48 -16.95
CA LEU A 762 4.85 4.85 -17.66
C LEU A 762 3.55 5.13 -16.90
N LEU A 763 2.53 5.54 -17.64
CA LEU A 763 1.17 5.68 -17.16
C LEU A 763 0.43 4.36 -17.44
N SER A 764 0.00 3.66 -16.39
CA SER A 764 -0.99 2.59 -16.58
C SER A 764 -2.34 3.18 -17.04
N GLY A 765 -2.62 4.43 -16.65
CA GLY A 765 -3.84 5.13 -17.00
C GLY A 765 -3.80 6.62 -16.68
N VAL A 766 -4.93 7.27 -16.93
CA VAL A 766 -5.21 8.64 -16.46
C VAL A 766 -6.57 8.66 -15.80
N ILE A 767 -6.75 9.62 -14.91
CA ILE A 767 -7.97 9.80 -14.15
C ILE A 767 -8.96 10.59 -15.01
N ALA A 768 -10.16 10.04 -15.19
CA ALA A 768 -11.27 10.68 -15.91
C ALA A 768 -11.63 12.04 -15.29
N GLY A 769 -11.71 13.09 -16.12
CA GLY A 769 -11.87 14.48 -15.71
C GLY A 769 -10.67 15.09 -14.98
N GLY A 770 -9.54 14.36 -14.92
CA GLY A 770 -8.29 14.80 -14.30
C GLY A 770 -7.42 15.64 -15.26
N PRO A 771 -6.47 16.44 -14.73
CA PRO A 771 -5.62 17.29 -15.57
C PRO A 771 -4.82 16.56 -16.66
N ALA A 772 -4.45 15.30 -16.43
CA ALA A 772 -3.75 14.46 -17.41
C ALA A 772 -4.63 14.11 -18.61
N GLU A 773 -5.88 13.71 -18.37
CA GLU A 773 -6.85 13.45 -19.45
C GLU A 773 -7.20 14.74 -20.20
N GLU A 774 -7.40 15.85 -19.48
CA GLU A 774 -7.61 17.18 -20.09
C GLU A 774 -6.40 17.62 -20.95
N ALA A 775 -5.18 17.23 -20.57
CA ALA A 775 -3.97 17.42 -21.35
C ALA A 775 -3.78 16.38 -22.49
N GLY A 776 -4.71 15.44 -22.66
CA GLY A 776 -4.70 14.41 -23.70
C GLY A 776 -3.71 13.27 -23.49
N LEU A 777 -3.21 13.09 -22.25
CA LEU A 777 -2.47 11.90 -21.83
C LEU A 777 -3.43 10.70 -21.67
N ARG A 778 -2.89 9.48 -21.73
CA ARG A 778 -3.64 8.21 -21.58
C ARG A 778 -2.75 7.09 -21.05
N GLY A 779 -3.35 5.95 -20.71
CA GLY A 779 -2.59 4.71 -20.43
C GLY A 779 -1.71 4.29 -21.61
N GLY A 780 -0.51 3.81 -21.31
CA GLY A 780 0.54 3.50 -22.29
C GLY A 780 1.45 4.68 -22.68
N ASP A 781 1.20 5.90 -22.17
CA ASP A 781 2.13 7.02 -22.34
C ASP A 781 3.29 6.93 -21.34
N VAL A 782 4.52 7.22 -21.79
CA VAL A 782 5.69 7.34 -20.90
C VAL A 782 6.06 8.82 -20.75
N ILE A 783 5.80 9.44 -19.60
CA ILE A 783 6.25 10.82 -19.32
C ILE A 783 7.76 10.81 -19.13
N VAL A 784 8.47 11.64 -19.92
CA VAL A 784 9.93 11.80 -19.89
C VAL A 784 10.38 13.17 -19.38
N LYS A 785 9.45 14.11 -19.22
CA LYS A 785 9.69 15.44 -18.64
C LYS A 785 8.40 16.01 -18.04
N PHE A 786 8.51 16.62 -16.87
CA PHE A 786 7.43 17.31 -16.19
C PHE A 786 7.91 18.68 -15.69
N GLY A 787 7.44 19.75 -16.34
CA GLY A 787 7.91 21.12 -16.12
C GLY A 787 9.38 21.29 -16.50
N ALA A 788 10.18 21.79 -15.56
CA ALA A 788 11.63 21.91 -15.73
C ALA A 788 12.37 20.58 -15.49
N GLN A 789 11.70 19.54 -14.99
CA GLN A 789 12.33 18.30 -14.53
C GLN A 789 12.28 17.20 -15.58
N THR A 790 13.43 16.63 -15.94
CA THR A 790 13.51 15.38 -16.69
C THR A 790 13.14 14.21 -15.79
N ILE A 791 12.24 13.34 -16.26
CA ILE A 791 11.75 12.16 -15.55
C ILE A 791 12.44 10.93 -16.15
N ALA A 792 13.21 10.20 -15.33
CA ALA A 792 13.84 8.93 -15.68
C ALA A 792 13.21 7.74 -14.93
N ASN A 793 12.56 8.00 -13.79
CA ASN A 793 11.82 7.01 -13.00
C ASN A 793 10.63 7.66 -12.24
N ILE A 794 9.88 6.83 -11.51
CA ILE A 794 8.69 7.20 -10.75
C ILE A 794 8.92 8.14 -9.55
N TYR A 795 10.11 8.09 -8.95
CA TYR A 795 10.46 8.95 -7.83
C TYR A 795 10.72 10.38 -8.31
N ASP A 796 11.40 10.53 -9.46
CA ASP A 796 11.58 11.84 -10.10
C ASP A 796 10.24 12.54 -10.33
N TYR A 797 9.21 11.78 -10.74
CA TYR A 797 7.86 12.34 -10.92
C TYR A 797 7.25 12.78 -9.60
N THR A 798 7.37 11.95 -8.55
CA THR A 798 6.89 12.28 -7.20
C THR A 798 7.54 13.55 -6.66
N TYR A 799 8.83 13.75 -6.93
CA TYR A 799 9.57 14.97 -6.58
C TYR A 799 9.20 16.16 -7.47
N ALA A 800 8.90 15.94 -8.74
CA ALA A 800 8.41 16.99 -9.63
C ALA A 800 7.01 17.49 -9.24
N LEU A 801 6.16 16.64 -8.67
CA LEU A 801 4.86 17.03 -8.08
C LEU A 801 5.01 17.99 -6.89
N ASP A 802 6.02 17.78 -6.04
CA ASP A 802 6.31 18.66 -4.90
C ASP A 802 6.86 20.05 -5.33
N ALA A 803 7.42 20.16 -6.54
CA ALA A 803 8.00 21.39 -7.07
C ALA A 803 7.01 22.26 -7.88
N VAL A 804 5.89 21.71 -8.36
CA VAL A 804 4.93 22.47 -9.20
C VAL A 804 3.89 23.22 -8.38
N LYS A 805 3.49 24.39 -8.88
CA LYS A 805 2.46 25.23 -8.26
C LYS A 805 1.07 24.82 -8.77
N ILE A 806 0.15 24.66 -7.82
CA ILE A 806 -1.26 24.37 -8.09
C ILE A 806 -1.89 25.49 -8.94
N ASP A 807 -2.74 25.07 -9.87
CA ASP A 807 -3.48 25.85 -10.85
C ASP A 807 -2.58 26.68 -11.81
N GLN A 808 -1.28 26.31 -11.93
CA GLN A 808 -0.35 26.86 -12.93
C GLN A 808 -0.07 25.83 -14.05
N PRO A 809 -0.11 26.21 -15.33
CA PRO A 809 0.21 25.29 -16.42
C PRO A 809 1.68 24.84 -16.42
N VAL A 810 1.90 23.55 -16.68
CA VAL A 810 3.20 22.86 -16.68
C VAL A 810 3.34 22.12 -18.02
N GLU A 811 4.50 22.25 -18.68
CA GLU A 811 4.80 21.46 -19.88
C GLU A 811 5.06 19.98 -19.52
N VAL A 812 4.52 19.05 -20.30
CA VAL A 812 4.75 17.61 -20.12
C VAL A 812 5.20 17.01 -21.44
N GLU A 813 6.41 16.48 -21.51
CA GLU A 813 6.85 15.66 -22.65
C GLU A 813 6.64 14.19 -22.33
N TYR A 814 6.09 13.46 -23.29
CA TYR A 814 5.77 12.04 -23.17
C TYR A 814 6.07 11.29 -24.47
N VAL A 815 6.30 9.99 -24.38
CA VAL A 815 6.45 9.08 -25.51
C VAL A 815 5.19 8.25 -25.64
N ARG A 816 4.65 8.18 -26.86
CA ARG A 816 3.47 7.38 -27.23
C ARG A 816 3.76 6.68 -28.54
N ASP A 817 3.58 5.37 -28.60
CA ASP A 817 3.83 4.55 -29.80
C ASP A 817 5.28 4.73 -30.36
N GLY A 818 6.25 5.03 -29.48
CA GLY A 818 7.64 5.34 -29.83
C GLY A 818 7.92 6.80 -30.28
N GLU A 819 6.89 7.64 -30.43
CA GLU A 819 7.03 9.05 -30.81
C GLU A 819 7.02 9.98 -29.59
N ARG A 820 7.98 10.91 -29.51
CA ARG A 820 8.01 11.95 -28.47
C ARG A 820 7.04 13.08 -28.81
N ARG A 821 6.20 13.46 -27.84
CA ARG A 821 5.13 14.46 -27.92
C ARG A 821 5.22 15.39 -26.71
N SER A 822 4.65 16.60 -26.82
CA SER A 822 4.54 17.56 -25.71
C SER A 822 3.09 18.00 -25.56
N THR A 823 2.66 18.24 -24.31
CA THR A 823 1.36 18.80 -23.96
C THR A 823 1.49 19.76 -22.77
N THR A 824 0.41 20.43 -22.41
CA THR A 824 0.35 21.31 -21.24
C THR A 824 -0.69 20.80 -20.25
N LEU A 825 -0.22 20.44 -19.05
CA LEU A 825 -1.03 19.94 -17.94
C LEU A 825 -1.10 21.03 -16.88
N THR A 826 -2.29 21.30 -16.32
CA THR A 826 -2.43 22.27 -15.21
C THR A 826 -2.72 21.51 -13.91
N PRO A 827 -1.73 21.28 -13.03
CA PRO A 827 -1.94 20.53 -11.80
C PRO A 827 -2.94 21.27 -10.92
N ARG A 828 -3.83 20.53 -10.27
CA ARG A 828 -4.85 21.05 -9.36
C ARG A 828 -4.43 20.76 -7.92
N ALA A 829 -5.04 21.39 -6.93
CA ALA A 829 -4.92 20.89 -5.56
C ALA A 829 -5.47 19.45 -5.47
N ARG A 830 -4.65 18.49 -5.00
CA ARG A 830 -5.16 17.38 -4.18
C ARG A 830 -5.50 18.02 -2.84
N ASN A 831 -6.71 18.55 -2.73
CA ASN A 831 -7.32 18.48 -1.40
C ASN A 831 -7.46 16.98 -1.11
#